data_AF-A0A9E1Q7Z3-F1
#
_entry.id   AF-A0A9E1Q7Z3-F1
#
_cell.length_a   1.000
_cell.length_b   1.000
_cell.length_c   1.000
_cell.angle_alpha   90.00
_cell.angle_beta   90.00
_cell.angle_gamma   90.00
#
_symmetry.space_group_name_H-M   'P 1'
#
loop_
_entity.id
_entity.type
_entity.pdbx_description
1 polymer ?
#
loop_
_entity_poly.entity_id
_entity_poly.type
_entity_poly.pdbx_seq_one_letter_code
_entity_poly.pdbx_strand_id
1 'polypeptide(L)'
;MTRTILFLVLTALTSQSFGQTDILGCMDSTACNYNVDATVDDDSCDFCSCSDGTLFETSEAGYGVEIETIAVHSAGDLSGMTTYRLYLTVPSENDEITSFTGNDEFALSLATTTSFYQESVFGGVTPENISAAAIGFIPNLAYDSWVTVGLDGPASSLETTTSLLPGAWSSQFENGNSFSVDDGTGSGWYVLPGATNSVAGSDLRILFAQLTTDGIISGSFRSQVFPEGDQINDVRPDITFLMEGVVCGCTDSSASNYDATANSNDGSCEYDVYGCTISAACNYDPLATIYDGSCDFFSCIVFGCMDITACNYNPEATYAGSCDYLSCIVFGCSNELACNYDPAADFDDGSCEFTSCAGCTDSESSNYDSTATVDDGSCAYPGCIDVNACNYDATANTDDGSCDYTSCLISGCMISAACNFNPEAQVSDDSCEFPETFYDCNGDCLNDIDGDGICNEFEIAGCTDELANNYNPAATDNNGSCIYPVPGCLDDQACNYYPLADLDDNSCDYTSCAGCLQPSACNYDSEATISDGSCTYAEAGYDCDGVCLVDTDGDGICDMFEIPGCLDTLACNYDEEATDSAPSQCSYASPNFDCDGNSLLPSFVNPPANASFEACNVPFVEDVEIEAVVSDFVAAYESVYNSNDCYENNPTPTIVSSEFIVEGSCDNEYTSFRSWTATDCAGYSVTYEQIITVSDNIAPTLDVPADMNVTCDAVADAEFGDATSYDNCGESTISVVEVIVDGACQGSYEIHRTFTATDDCGNSSSGLQTITVVDDVAPELVLPDDYTVECSDNIVLAPANASDNCGSFTIDVVETTIPGNNAGNYLIERTFTAIDDCG
;
A
#
# COMPACT_ATOMS: atom_id res chain seq x y z
N MET A 1 -11.90 58.52 -11.02
CA MET A 1 -12.83 58.88 -9.93
C MET A 1 -14.13 58.09 -10.10
N THR A 2 -14.39 57.18 -9.17
CA THR A 2 -15.67 56.62 -8.71
C THR A 2 -16.94 56.74 -9.59
N ARG A 3 -17.52 55.60 -9.99
CA ARG A 3 -18.95 55.27 -9.71
C ARG A 3 -19.33 53.79 -9.98
N THR A 4 -19.85 53.16 -8.93
CA THR A 4 -20.45 51.80 -8.85
C THR A 4 -21.88 51.76 -9.43
N ILE A 5 -22.38 50.58 -9.86
CA ILE A 5 -23.81 50.19 -9.85
C ILE A 5 -23.99 48.66 -10.14
N LEU A 6 -24.93 48.00 -9.41
CA LEU A 6 -25.62 46.68 -9.59
C LEU A 6 -24.84 45.45 -10.15
N PHE A 7 -24.81 44.24 -9.56
CA PHE A 7 -25.50 43.54 -8.44
C PHE A 7 -26.85 42.82 -8.73
N LEU A 8 -26.98 41.56 -8.24
CA LEU A 8 -28.07 40.54 -8.36
C LEU A 8 -28.20 39.89 -9.77
N VAL A 9 -28.52 38.59 -9.96
CA VAL A 9 -29.36 37.58 -9.24
C VAL A 9 -28.67 36.18 -9.30
N LEU A 10 -28.40 35.46 -8.18
CA LEU A 10 -29.05 34.19 -7.71
C LEU A 10 -28.80 32.97 -8.65
N THR A 11 -28.39 31.73 -8.27
CA THR A 11 -28.26 30.94 -7.00
C THR A 11 -27.38 29.67 -7.31
N ALA A 12 -27.02 28.67 -6.48
CA ALA A 12 -27.18 28.26 -5.05
C ALA A 12 -26.07 27.21 -4.68
N LEU A 13 -25.99 26.77 -3.40
CA LEU A 13 -25.27 25.58 -2.87
C LEU A 13 -23.71 25.65 -2.95
N THR A 14 -22.89 25.13 -2.03
CA THR A 14 -23.00 24.44 -0.71
C THR A 14 -22.09 25.16 0.33
N SER A 15 -22.56 25.54 1.52
CA SER A 15 -22.58 24.81 2.82
C SER A 15 -21.23 24.29 3.38
N GLN A 16 -20.63 25.10 4.26
CA GLN A 16 -19.86 24.76 5.48
C GLN A 16 -18.91 23.54 5.53
N SER A 17 -17.64 23.81 5.85
CA SER A 17 -16.96 23.21 7.01
C SER A 17 -16.21 24.31 7.80
N PHE A 18 -15.80 24.02 9.03
CA PHE A 18 -14.80 24.84 9.74
C PHE A 18 -13.43 24.30 9.34
N GLY A 19 -12.55 25.16 8.82
CA GLY A 19 -11.14 24.81 8.67
C GLY A 19 -10.51 24.70 10.06
N GLN A 20 -10.00 23.53 10.38
CA GLN A 20 -8.92 23.37 11.36
C GLN A 20 -7.75 24.21 10.85
N THR A 21 -7.02 24.91 11.72
CA THR A 21 -5.78 25.56 11.32
C THR A 21 -4.75 24.47 11.09
N ASP A 22 -4.25 24.36 9.87
CA ASP A 22 -3.19 23.42 9.55
C ASP A 22 -1.96 23.76 10.40
N ILE A 23 -1.57 22.84 11.28
CA ILE A 23 -0.35 22.93 12.08
C ILE A 23 0.72 22.23 11.26
N LEU A 24 1.60 23.04 10.65
CA LEU A 24 2.76 22.56 9.92
C LEU A 24 3.83 22.07 10.92
N GLY A 25 4.52 21.00 10.56
CA GLY A 25 5.60 20.38 11.32
C GLY A 25 5.66 18.88 11.05
N CYS A 26 6.82 18.29 11.30
CA CYS A 26 7.05 16.86 11.06
C CYS A 26 6.00 15.93 11.70
N MET A 27 5.39 15.07 10.89
CA MET A 27 4.37 14.10 11.33
C MET A 27 4.92 12.70 11.62
N ASP A 28 6.19 12.41 11.31
CA ASP A 28 6.82 11.11 11.60
C ASP A 28 7.22 11.01 13.09
N SER A 29 6.65 10.04 13.79
CA SER A 29 6.90 9.76 15.21
C SER A 29 8.33 9.31 15.58
N THR A 30 9.21 9.14 14.59
CA THR A 30 10.62 8.76 14.77
C THR A 30 11.60 9.92 14.53
N ALA A 31 11.14 11.07 14.03
CA ALA A 31 11.97 12.27 13.87
C ALA A 31 12.24 12.96 15.22
N CYS A 32 13.40 13.61 15.33
CA CYS A 32 13.81 14.30 16.55
C CYS A 32 13.04 15.61 16.80
N ASN A 33 12.40 16.18 15.77
CA ASN A 33 11.48 17.30 15.85
C ASN A 33 10.00 16.92 15.61
N TYR A 34 9.63 15.64 15.82
CA TYR A 34 8.26 15.16 15.71
C TYR A 34 7.27 16.02 16.49
N ASN A 35 6.21 16.48 15.82
CA ASN A 35 5.15 17.27 16.42
C ASN A 35 3.82 16.51 16.46
N VAL A 36 3.45 16.01 17.65
CA VAL A 36 2.19 15.27 17.88
C VAL A 36 0.92 16.09 17.63
N ASP A 37 1.01 17.43 17.62
CA ASP A 37 -0.09 18.34 17.29
C ASP A 37 -0.08 18.77 15.80
N ALA A 38 0.89 18.33 14.98
CA ALA A 38 0.92 18.61 13.55
C ALA A 38 -0.22 17.91 12.80
N THR A 39 -0.71 18.57 11.74
CA THR A 39 -1.85 18.09 10.95
C THR A 39 -1.59 18.07 9.45
N VAL A 40 -0.48 18.68 9.01
CA VAL A 40 0.03 18.66 7.64
C VAL A 40 1.55 18.64 7.75
N ASP A 41 2.20 17.65 7.15
CA ASP A 41 3.66 17.60 7.07
C ASP A 41 4.18 18.73 6.16
N ASP A 42 5.34 19.27 6.50
CA ASP A 42 5.93 20.45 5.87
C ASP A 42 7.38 20.22 5.40
N ASP A 43 7.74 18.94 5.25
CA ASP A 43 9.09 18.46 4.89
C ASP A 43 10.18 18.89 5.90
N SER A 44 9.79 19.28 7.13
CA SER A 44 10.71 19.75 8.17
C SER A 44 11.33 18.62 9.02
N CYS A 45 10.97 17.36 8.80
CA CYS A 45 11.42 16.22 9.60
C CYS A 45 12.94 16.10 9.71
N ASP A 46 13.47 16.47 10.88
CA ASP A 46 14.88 16.32 11.24
C ASP A 46 15.05 15.02 12.01
N PHE A 47 15.53 13.99 11.32
CA PHE A 47 15.90 12.70 11.90
C PHE A 47 17.30 12.75 12.55
N CYS A 48 17.55 13.77 13.39
CA CYS A 48 18.83 14.07 14.04
C CYS A 48 20.02 14.05 13.06
N SER A 49 20.01 14.96 12.08
CA SER A 49 20.88 14.94 10.89
C SER A 49 22.33 14.43 11.07
N CYS A 50 22.64 13.29 10.45
CA CYS A 50 23.96 12.66 10.46
C CYS A 50 24.97 13.36 9.52
N SER A 51 25.41 14.58 9.85
CA SER A 51 26.37 15.34 9.04
C SER A 51 27.77 15.46 9.66
N ASP A 52 28.80 15.12 8.87
CA ASP A 52 30.24 15.43 9.02
C ASP A 52 30.93 15.31 10.40
N GLY A 53 30.44 14.43 11.27
CA GLY A 53 31.26 13.84 12.35
C GLY A 53 31.64 14.79 13.50
N THR A 54 30.97 15.92 13.65
CA THR A 54 31.13 16.83 14.79
C THR A 54 30.04 16.58 15.84
N LEU A 55 30.40 15.93 16.94
CA LEU A 55 29.44 15.43 17.95
C LEU A 55 28.94 16.47 18.97
N PHE A 56 29.06 17.75 18.62
CA PHE A 56 28.29 18.84 19.21
C PHE A 56 28.12 19.97 18.19
N GLU A 57 27.00 20.69 18.29
CA GLU A 57 26.82 22.00 17.67
C GLU A 57 27.00 23.11 18.71
N THR A 58 27.41 24.30 18.27
CA THR A 58 27.44 25.49 19.12
C THR A 58 27.12 26.77 18.36
N SER A 59 26.38 27.69 18.99
CA SER A 59 26.12 29.03 18.43
C SER A 59 27.32 29.98 18.49
N GLU A 60 28.36 29.68 19.28
CA GLU A 60 29.55 30.52 19.48
C GLU A 60 30.83 29.70 19.30
N ALA A 61 31.71 30.13 18.38
CA ALA A 61 32.91 29.37 18.04
C ALA A 61 33.94 29.31 19.17
N GLY A 62 34.49 28.11 19.43
CA GLY A 62 35.47 27.86 20.49
C GLY A 62 34.88 27.28 21.78
N TYR A 63 33.56 27.13 21.85
CA TYR A 63 32.86 26.37 22.89
C TYR A 63 32.48 24.97 22.39
N GLY A 64 32.20 24.04 23.30
CA GLY A 64 31.89 22.64 22.94
C GLY A 64 31.75 21.72 24.15
N VAL A 65 31.56 20.42 23.90
CA VAL A 65 31.43 19.39 24.97
C VAL A 65 32.44 18.26 24.78
N GLU A 66 33.11 17.89 25.86
CA GLU A 66 33.95 16.69 25.98
C GLU A 66 33.30 15.71 26.97
N ILE A 67 33.25 14.42 26.63
CA ILE A 67 32.67 13.36 27.47
C ILE A 67 33.77 12.37 27.89
N GLU A 68 34.23 12.46 29.13
CA GLU A 68 35.28 11.61 29.69
C GLU A 68 34.68 10.36 30.35
N THR A 69 35.10 9.15 29.93
CA THR A 69 34.68 7.89 30.57
C THR A 69 35.47 7.63 31.85
N ILE A 70 34.77 7.61 33.00
CA ILE A 70 35.38 7.48 34.33
C ILE A 70 35.39 6.03 34.83
N ALA A 71 34.33 5.25 34.57
CA ALA A 71 34.25 3.84 34.97
C ALA A 71 33.27 3.05 34.10
N VAL A 72 33.71 1.91 33.55
CA VAL A 72 32.84 0.92 32.90
C VAL A 72 32.54 -0.20 33.90
N HIS A 73 31.28 -0.38 34.28
CA HIS A 73 30.88 -1.28 35.37
C HIS A 73 30.64 -2.69 34.85
N SER A 74 31.68 -3.53 34.83
CA SER A 74 31.59 -4.91 34.33
C SER A 74 31.08 -5.95 35.35
N ALA A 75 30.77 -5.54 36.58
CA ALA A 75 30.20 -6.37 37.65
C ALA A 75 29.68 -5.52 38.82
N GLY A 76 28.79 -6.08 39.65
CA GLY A 76 28.21 -5.39 40.81
C GLY A 76 26.80 -4.87 40.52
N ASP A 77 26.28 -3.98 41.37
CA ASP A 77 24.90 -3.47 41.25
C ASP A 77 24.71 -2.55 40.02
N LEU A 78 25.81 -1.97 39.52
CA LEU A 78 25.87 -1.14 38.30
C LEU A 78 26.22 -1.93 37.03
N SER A 79 26.23 -3.27 37.09
CA SER A 79 26.76 -4.12 36.02
C SER A 79 26.06 -3.90 34.66
N GLY A 80 26.79 -3.33 33.69
CA GLY A 80 26.30 -2.96 32.36
C GLY A 80 26.37 -1.45 32.10
N MET A 81 26.32 -0.62 33.15
CA MET A 81 26.39 0.83 33.04
C MET A 81 27.82 1.34 32.89
N THR A 82 27.95 2.57 32.41
CA THR A 82 29.19 3.34 32.40
C THR A 82 28.96 4.71 33.05
N THR A 83 29.93 5.18 33.83
CA THR A 83 29.96 6.52 34.43
C THR A 83 30.83 7.44 33.58
N TYR A 84 30.27 8.58 33.19
CA TYR A 84 30.90 9.62 32.40
C TYR A 84 30.96 10.94 33.18
N ARG A 85 31.93 11.79 32.85
CA ARG A 85 31.97 13.20 33.25
C ARG A 85 31.92 14.08 31.99
N LEU A 86 31.03 15.06 32.00
CA LEU A 86 30.76 15.94 30.88
C LEU A 86 31.33 17.33 31.16
N TYR A 87 32.18 17.80 30.27
CA TYR A 87 32.92 19.05 30.38
C TYR A 87 32.52 20.01 29.26
N LEU A 88 32.32 21.28 29.60
CA LEU A 88 32.18 22.38 28.64
C LEU A 88 33.60 22.88 28.32
N THR A 89 34.04 22.73 27.08
CA THR A 89 35.33 23.25 26.61
C THR A 89 35.22 24.75 26.28
N VAL A 90 36.27 25.52 26.55
CA VAL A 90 36.29 26.99 26.40
C VAL A 90 37.60 27.48 25.75
N PRO A 91 37.64 28.68 25.14
CA PRO A 91 38.83 29.16 24.44
C PRO A 91 39.98 29.68 25.35
N SER A 92 39.73 30.02 26.63
CA SER A 92 40.78 30.53 27.54
C SER A 92 40.76 29.94 28.95
N GLU A 93 41.94 29.83 29.58
CA GLU A 93 42.11 29.33 30.95
C GLU A 93 41.52 30.28 32.02
N ASN A 94 41.22 31.52 31.63
CA ASN A 94 40.66 32.56 32.51
C ASN A 94 39.13 32.71 32.38
N ASP A 95 38.47 31.98 31.48
CA ASP A 95 37.03 32.11 31.25
C ASP A 95 36.22 31.68 32.49
N GLU A 96 35.26 32.50 32.92
CA GLU A 96 34.39 32.22 34.08
C GLU A 96 32.98 31.80 33.62
N ILE A 97 32.62 30.54 33.87
CA ILE A 97 31.32 29.94 33.54
C ILE A 97 30.43 29.95 34.79
N THR A 98 29.25 30.57 34.70
CA THR A 98 28.40 30.83 35.89
C THR A 98 27.08 30.07 35.90
N SER A 99 26.55 29.63 34.76
CA SER A 99 25.27 28.90 34.74
C SER A 99 25.06 28.06 33.49
N PHE A 100 24.31 26.97 33.64
CA PHE A 100 23.78 26.13 32.57
C PHE A 100 22.25 26.21 32.64
N THR A 101 21.60 26.64 31.56
CA THR A 101 20.19 27.09 31.55
C THR A 101 19.48 26.79 30.25
N GLY A 102 18.16 26.96 30.20
CA GLY A 102 17.36 26.87 28.98
C GLY A 102 15.90 27.24 29.21
N ASN A 103 15.17 27.44 28.11
CA ASN A 103 13.79 27.95 28.02
C ASN A 103 13.17 27.63 26.64
N ASP A 104 12.02 28.22 26.34
CA ASP A 104 11.30 28.17 25.07
C ASP A 104 12.04 28.74 23.83
N GLU A 105 13.17 29.45 24.01
CA GLU A 105 14.06 29.86 22.91
C GLU A 105 15.16 28.82 22.61
N PHE A 106 15.65 28.12 23.64
CA PHE A 106 16.67 27.07 23.53
C PHE A 106 16.58 26.16 24.76
N ALA A 107 16.19 24.90 24.54
CA ALA A 107 15.85 23.99 25.63
C ALA A 107 17.07 23.56 26.45
N LEU A 108 16.91 23.42 27.77
CA LEU A 108 17.89 22.73 28.62
C LEU A 108 17.49 21.27 28.77
N SER A 109 18.25 20.36 28.18
CA SER A 109 18.02 18.93 28.28
C SER A 109 19.28 18.17 28.70
N LEU A 110 19.08 17.11 29.49
CA LEU A 110 20.03 16.01 29.65
C LEU A 110 19.23 14.72 29.54
N ALA A 111 19.64 13.87 28.60
CA ALA A 111 18.93 12.65 28.27
C ALA A 111 19.88 11.45 28.17
N THR A 112 19.29 10.28 28.40
CA THR A 112 19.85 8.98 28.02
C THR A 112 18.77 8.17 27.32
N THR A 113 19.17 7.25 26.44
CA THR A 113 18.25 6.29 25.80
C THR A 113 17.68 5.25 26.78
N THR A 114 18.18 5.18 28.02
CA THR A 114 17.69 4.27 29.07
C THR A 114 17.25 5.02 30.34
N SER A 115 18.11 5.10 31.36
CA SER A 115 17.88 5.82 32.61
C SER A 115 19.21 6.19 33.28
N PHE A 116 19.19 7.25 34.09
CA PHE A 116 20.32 7.64 34.93
C PHE A 116 20.28 6.90 36.26
N TYR A 117 21.40 6.32 36.68
CA TYR A 117 21.54 5.76 38.03
C TYR A 117 21.59 6.88 39.07
N GLN A 118 20.75 6.76 40.11
CA GLN A 118 20.71 7.65 41.26
C GLN A 118 20.73 6.85 42.57
N GLU A 119 21.56 7.27 43.53
CA GLU A 119 21.71 6.65 44.85
C GLU A 119 20.71 7.23 45.85
N SER A 120 19.70 6.41 46.12
CA SER A 120 18.65 6.59 47.14
C SER A 120 19.09 7.07 48.53
N VAL A 121 20.36 6.88 48.92
CA VAL A 121 20.90 7.25 50.24
C VAL A 121 22.16 8.11 50.11
N PHE A 122 21.99 9.42 50.35
CA PHE A 122 23.00 10.48 50.20
C PHE A 122 23.38 10.85 48.75
N GLY A 123 22.70 10.36 47.72
CA GLY A 123 22.79 10.95 46.39
C GLY A 123 22.12 12.34 46.30
N GLY A 124 22.14 12.92 45.11
CA GLY A 124 21.26 14.02 44.73
C GLY A 124 21.81 14.94 43.63
N VAL A 125 20.93 15.80 43.09
CA VAL A 125 21.12 16.69 41.92
C VAL A 125 22.49 17.38 41.84
N THR A 126 23.13 17.68 42.97
CA THR A 126 24.47 18.29 43.01
C THR A 126 25.38 17.50 43.96
N PRO A 127 26.70 17.49 43.74
CA PRO A 127 27.63 16.63 44.48
C PRO A 127 27.87 17.00 45.96
N GLU A 128 27.05 17.88 46.57
CA GLU A 128 27.18 18.37 47.95
C GLU A 128 27.22 17.24 49.00
N ASN A 129 26.55 16.11 48.76
CA ASN A 129 26.52 14.97 49.67
C ASN A 129 27.65 13.94 49.44
N ILE A 130 28.34 13.98 48.29
CA ILE A 130 29.24 12.93 47.75
C ILE A 130 30.63 13.03 48.39
N SER A 131 30.66 13.04 49.73
CA SER A 131 31.89 13.12 50.50
C SER A 131 32.62 11.77 50.53
N ALA A 132 33.95 11.80 50.57
CA ALA A 132 34.78 10.59 50.77
C ALA A 132 34.43 9.80 52.04
N ALA A 133 33.78 10.44 53.03
CA ALA A 133 33.25 9.76 54.21
C ALA A 133 31.96 8.98 53.89
N ALA A 134 31.06 9.52 53.07
CA ALA A 134 29.82 8.86 52.64
C ALA A 134 30.11 7.69 51.67
N ILE A 135 31.00 7.90 50.68
CA ILE A 135 31.47 6.85 49.76
C ILE A 135 32.09 5.66 50.54
N GLY A 136 32.76 5.93 51.66
CA GLY A 136 33.30 4.92 52.56
C GLY A 136 32.26 4.03 53.26
N PHE A 137 30.98 4.40 53.24
CA PHE A 137 29.85 3.57 53.69
C PHE A 137 29.00 3.03 52.53
N ILE A 138 28.90 3.78 51.41
CA ILE A 138 28.10 3.45 50.23
C ILE A 138 28.99 3.63 48.99
N PRO A 139 29.70 2.58 48.52
CA PRO A 139 30.65 2.72 47.42
C PRO A 139 30.04 3.22 46.12
N ASN A 140 28.79 2.83 45.83
CA ASN A 140 28.09 3.18 44.59
C ASN A 140 27.78 4.69 44.49
N LEU A 141 27.76 5.41 45.62
CA LEU A 141 27.57 6.87 45.67
C LEU A 141 28.65 7.66 44.91
N ALA A 142 29.83 7.07 44.66
CA ALA A 142 30.84 7.68 43.79
C ALA A 142 30.39 7.81 42.32
N TYR A 143 29.38 7.03 41.93
CA TYR A 143 28.84 6.91 40.57
C TYR A 143 27.41 7.46 40.44
N ASP A 144 26.93 8.17 41.46
CA ASP A 144 25.68 8.95 41.43
C ASP A 144 25.67 9.94 40.25
N SER A 145 24.48 10.31 39.74
CA SER A 145 24.32 11.20 38.58
C SER A 145 23.91 12.61 39.00
N TRP A 146 24.77 13.59 38.78
CA TRP A 146 24.63 14.95 39.31
C TRP A 146 25.12 16.02 38.33
N VAL A 147 24.57 17.23 38.48
CA VAL A 147 24.98 18.44 37.75
C VAL A 147 25.73 19.40 38.68
N THR A 148 26.58 20.24 38.10
CA THR A 148 27.55 21.05 38.84
C THR A 148 27.96 22.32 38.07
N VAL A 149 28.73 23.18 38.72
CA VAL A 149 29.63 24.12 38.04
C VAL A 149 31.02 23.91 38.65
N GLY A 150 31.86 23.14 37.96
CA GLY A 150 33.26 22.87 38.30
C GLY A 150 33.56 22.11 39.61
N LEU A 151 32.55 21.67 40.37
CA LEU A 151 32.75 20.83 41.56
C LEU A 151 32.73 19.35 41.18
N ASP A 152 33.72 18.58 41.66
CA ASP A 152 33.77 17.12 41.51
C ASP A 152 33.38 16.35 42.80
N GLY A 153 32.84 17.08 43.77
CA GLY A 153 32.44 16.65 45.11
C GLY A 153 31.83 17.82 45.91
N PRO A 154 31.72 17.70 47.25
CA PRO A 154 31.25 18.78 48.11
C PRO A 154 32.22 19.97 48.12
N ALA A 155 31.70 21.19 47.87
CA ALA A 155 32.51 22.41 47.78
C ALA A 155 33.43 22.63 48.99
N SER A 156 34.71 22.88 48.74
CA SER A 156 35.70 23.19 49.77
C SER A 156 35.62 24.65 50.23
N SER A 157 36.48 25.03 51.19
CA SER A 157 36.47 26.34 51.84
C SER A 157 36.81 27.56 50.96
N LEU A 158 37.07 27.35 49.65
CA LEU A 158 37.31 28.42 48.67
C LEU A 158 36.29 28.41 47.52
N GLU A 159 35.42 27.41 47.46
CA GLU A 159 34.49 27.13 46.36
C GLU A 159 33.05 27.48 46.77
N THR A 160 32.12 27.46 45.82
CA THR A 160 30.70 27.77 46.02
C THR A 160 29.83 26.61 45.54
N THR A 161 28.95 26.10 46.40
CA THR A 161 27.96 25.06 46.07
C THR A 161 27.07 25.52 44.91
N THR A 162 26.90 24.65 43.91
CA THR A 162 25.96 24.86 42.81
C THR A 162 24.54 25.06 43.32
N SER A 163 23.88 26.10 42.84
CA SER A 163 22.51 26.48 43.20
C SER A 163 21.54 26.15 42.06
N LEU A 164 20.36 25.65 42.39
CA LEU A 164 19.34 25.26 41.41
C LEU A 164 18.32 26.37 41.20
N LEU A 165 17.91 26.61 39.95
CA LEU A 165 16.72 27.37 39.63
C LEU A 165 15.47 26.49 39.81
N PRO A 166 14.31 27.06 40.18
CA PRO A 166 13.08 26.28 40.31
C PRO A 166 12.67 25.64 38.99
N GLY A 167 12.35 24.34 38.99
CA GLY A 167 11.88 23.62 37.80
C GLY A 167 11.62 22.14 38.08
N ALA A 168 10.72 21.53 37.30
CA ALA A 168 10.35 20.12 37.46
C ALA A 168 11.51 19.16 37.14
N TRP A 169 12.40 19.57 36.22
CA TRP A 169 13.58 18.83 35.75
C TRP A 169 14.39 18.21 36.88
N SER A 170 14.64 18.98 37.95
CA SER A 170 15.40 18.52 39.12
C SER A 170 14.79 17.26 39.73
N SER A 171 13.46 17.23 39.88
CA SER A 171 12.76 16.05 40.38
C SER A 171 12.61 14.92 39.36
N GLN A 172 12.67 15.19 38.06
CA GLN A 172 12.68 14.14 37.03
C GLN A 172 14.03 13.40 37.02
N PHE A 173 15.11 14.17 37.10
CA PHE A 173 16.49 13.71 37.15
C PHE A 173 16.81 12.89 38.41
N GLU A 174 16.34 13.31 39.60
CA GLU A 174 16.44 12.53 40.85
C GLU A 174 15.72 11.17 40.79
N ASN A 175 14.71 11.05 39.93
CA ASN A 175 14.00 9.79 39.69
C ASN A 175 14.64 8.96 38.55
N GLY A 176 15.85 9.32 38.09
CA GLY A 176 16.61 8.61 37.07
C GLY A 176 16.16 8.86 35.63
N ASN A 177 15.34 9.89 35.37
CA ASN A 177 14.78 10.15 34.04
C ASN A 177 15.61 11.20 33.29
N SER A 178 15.64 11.08 31.96
CA SER A 178 15.90 12.18 31.04
C SER A 178 14.96 13.37 31.34
N PHE A 179 15.43 14.59 31.10
CA PHE A 179 14.62 15.80 31.26
C PHE A 179 14.85 16.81 30.13
N SER A 180 13.86 17.69 29.94
CA SER A 180 13.95 18.90 29.12
C SER A 180 13.30 20.07 29.87
N VAL A 181 13.71 21.29 29.55
CA VAL A 181 13.12 22.56 29.98
C VAL A 181 13.04 23.46 28.76
N ASP A 182 11.87 23.45 28.14
CA ASP A 182 11.47 24.13 26.90
C ASP A 182 10.36 25.18 27.15
N ASP A 183 10.13 25.55 28.41
CA ASP A 183 9.07 26.49 28.80
C ASP A 183 9.58 27.92 29.05
N GLY A 184 8.73 28.92 28.77
CA GLY A 184 9.05 30.36 28.88
C GLY A 184 9.24 30.90 30.31
N THR A 185 9.26 30.06 31.33
CA THR A 185 9.82 30.38 32.66
C THR A 185 11.34 30.20 32.66
N GLY A 186 11.82 29.17 31.97
CA GLY A 186 13.19 28.68 31.98
C GLY A 186 13.64 28.09 33.32
N SER A 187 14.74 27.33 33.29
CA SER A 187 15.37 26.76 34.49
C SER A 187 16.82 26.37 34.25
N GLY A 188 17.44 25.71 35.23
CA GLY A 188 18.83 25.24 35.19
C GLY A 188 19.56 25.37 36.52
N TRP A 189 20.89 25.45 36.49
CA TRP A 189 21.74 25.55 37.68
C TRP A 189 22.87 26.57 37.49
N TYR A 190 23.34 27.15 38.60
CA TYR A 190 24.27 28.29 38.57
C TYR A 190 25.14 28.41 39.82
N VAL A 191 26.19 29.23 39.71
CA VAL A 191 26.95 29.84 40.80
C VAL A 191 27.01 31.36 40.59
N LEU A 192 27.41 32.11 41.62
CA LEU A 192 27.56 33.56 41.48
C LEU A 192 28.95 33.91 40.91
N PRO A 193 29.07 34.95 40.07
CA PRO A 193 30.37 35.42 39.56
C PRO A 193 31.37 35.73 40.68
N GLY A 194 32.62 35.37 40.47
CA GLY A 194 33.70 35.41 41.46
C GLY A 194 33.80 34.16 42.34
N ALA A 195 33.18 33.04 41.97
CA ALA A 195 33.50 31.74 42.55
C ALA A 195 34.86 31.25 42.04
N THR A 196 35.48 30.27 42.71
CA THR A 196 36.77 29.70 42.25
C THR A 196 36.56 28.49 41.35
N ASN A 197 35.47 27.74 41.57
CA ASN A 197 35.03 26.61 40.75
C ASN A 197 34.22 27.01 39.50
N SER A 198 34.09 28.29 39.19
CA SER A 198 33.52 28.77 37.92
C SER A 198 34.59 29.04 36.84
N VAL A 199 35.87 29.09 37.18
CA VAL A 199 36.95 29.38 36.24
C VAL A 199 37.51 28.09 35.65
N ALA A 200 37.61 28.01 34.32
CA ALA A 200 37.99 26.78 33.62
C ALA A 200 39.42 26.29 33.91
N GLY A 201 40.40 27.19 33.97
CA GLY A 201 41.79 26.83 34.26
C GLY A 201 42.51 26.14 33.09
N SER A 202 43.69 25.57 33.39
CA SER A 202 44.71 25.22 32.38
C SER A 202 44.38 24.01 31.50
N ASP A 203 43.34 23.24 31.78
CA ASP A 203 42.80 22.20 30.89
C ASP A 203 41.64 22.71 30.00
N LEU A 204 41.37 24.02 29.99
CA LEU A 204 40.46 24.72 29.06
C LEU A 204 39.03 24.16 29.05
N ARG A 205 38.57 23.62 30.18
CA ARG A 205 37.28 22.95 30.29
C ARG A 205 36.72 23.04 31.71
N ILE A 206 35.40 23.04 31.84
CA ILE A 206 34.72 23.01 33.15
C ILE A 206 33.74 21.85 33.24
N LEU A 207 33.82 21.09 34.32
CA LEU A 207 32.89 20.00 34.62
C LEU A 207 31.48 20.58 34.85
N PHE A 208 30.46 20.02 34.19
CA PHE A 208 29.05 20.43 34.37
C PHE A 208 28.12 19.28 34.75
N ALA A 209 28.46 18.03 34.46
CA ALA A 209 27.72 16.87 34.94
C ALA A 209 28.61 15.63 35.12
N GLN A 210 28.19 14.73 36.02
CA GLN A 210 28.57 13.33 36.03
C GLN A 210 27.30 12.50 35.83
N LEU A 211 27.33 11.54 34.91
CA LEU A 211 26.16 10.76 34.51
C LEU A 211 26.52 9.28 34.45
N THR A 212 25.73 8.41 35.07
CA THR A 212 25.90 6.95 35.00
C THR A 212 24.69 6.31 34.35
N THR A 213 24.89 5.59 33.25
CA THR A 213 23.82 4.97 32.46
C THR A 213 24.37 3.82 31.61
N ASP A 214 23.50 2.92 31.15
CA ASP A 214 23.78 1.90 30.13
C ASP A 214 23.30 2.31 28.72
N GLY A 215 22.72 3.50 28.58
CA GLY A 215 22.30 4.10 27.31
C GLY A 215 23.30 5.07 26.70
N ILE A 216 22.92 5.68 25.57
CA ILE A 216 23.65 6.76 24.90
C ILE A 216 23.18 8.09 25.51
N ILE A 217 24.12 8.98 25.85
CA ILE A 217 23.82 10.30 26.43
C ILE A 217 23.65 11.35 25.33
N SER A 218 22.68 12.24 25.48
CA SER A 218 22.56 13.49 24.70
C SER A 218 22.11 14.65 25.59
N GLY A 219 22.16 15.87 25.06
CA GLY A 219 21.63 17.02 25.76
C GLY A 219 21.81 18.34 25.02
N SER A 220 21.22 19.38 25.60
CA SER A 220 21.28 20.76 25.10
C SER A 220 21.32 21.74 26.27
N PHE A 221 22.08 22.83 26.17
CA PHE A 221 22.07 23.90 27.18
C PHE A 221 22.56 25.25 26.64
N ARG A 222 22.00 26.33 27.18
CA ARG A 222 22.51 27.70 27.10
C ARG A 222 23.42 27.97 28.30
N SER A 223 24.71 28.15 28.07
CA SER A 223 25.67 28.52 29.13
C SER A 223 25.80 30.04 29.27
N GLN A 224 26.17 30.53 30.46
CA GLN A 224 26.70 31.89 30.63
C GLN A 224 28.20 31.83 30.89
N VAL A 225 28.99 32.50 30.04
CA VAL A 225 30.44 32.60 30.16
C VAL A 225 30.86 34.07 30.15
N PHE A 226 31.76 34.46 31.04
CA PHE A 226 32.46 35.76 31.04
C PHE A 226 33.89 35.55 30.50
N PRO A 227 34.19 35.93 29.24
CA PRO A 227 35.51 35.71 28.65
C PRO A 227 36.60 36.46 29.41
N GLU A 228 37.75 35.80 29.65
CA GLU A 228 38.85 36.28 30.49
C GLU A 228 38.42 36.75 31.90
N GLY A 229 37.24 36.32 32.38
CA GLY A 229 36.64 36.75 33.65
C GLY A 229 36.10 38.19 33.66
N ASP A 230 35.84 38.81 32.50
CA ASP A 230 35.26 40.17 32.45
C ASP A 230 33.76 40.17 32.80
N GLN A 231 33.45 40.32 34.09
CA GLN A 231 32.10 40.39 34.67
C GLN A 231 31.23 41.58 34.16
N ILE A 232 31.67 42.33 33.14
CA ILE A 232 30.88 43.34 32.41
C ILE A 232 30.26 42.78 31.13
N ASN A 233 30.88 41.78 30.49
CA ASN A 233 30.50 41.28 29.16
C ASN A 233 30.39 39.75 29.18
N ASP A 234 29.17 39.21 29.13
CA ASP A 234 28.92 37.77 28.94
C ASP A 234 28.69 37.38 27.48
N VAL A 235 29.11 36.17 27.13
CA VAL A 235 28.69 35.43 25.93
C VAL A 235 27.84 34.23 26.33
N ARG A 236 27.02 33.75 25.39
CA ARG A 236 26.02 32.70 25.66
C ARG A 236 26.02 31.64 24.55
N PRO A 237 27.00 30.72 24.58
CA PRO A 237 26.96 29.55 23.72
C PRO A 237 25.72 28.72 24.07
N ASP A 238 24.87 28.56 23.06
CA ASP A 238 23.86 27.51 22.96
C ASP A 238 24.58 26.30 22.39
N ILE A 239 24.48 25.14 23.06
CA ILE A 239 25.20 23.92 22.71
C ILE A 239 24.23 22.74 22.71
N THR A 240 24.31 21.90 21.68
CA THR A 240 23.64 20.59 21.59
C THR A 240 24.71 19.52 21.39
N PHE A 241 24.61 18.38 22.07
CA PHE A 241 25.61 17.31 22.00
C PHE A 241 25.00 15.91 22.04
N LEU A 242 25.70 14.95 21.43
CA LEU A 242 25.34 13.54 21.37
C LEU A 242 26.58 12.67 21.59
N MET A 243 26.48 11.64 22.42
CA MET A 243 27.62 10.77 22.72
C MET A 243 27.99 9.87 21.53
N GLU A 244 29.30 9.79 21.26
CA GLU A 244 29.90 8.96 20.22
C GLU A 244 29.48 7.48 20.32
N GLY A 245 29.05 6.90 19.19
CA GLY A 245 28.57 5.52 19.12
C GLY A 245 27.40 5.29 18.17
N VAL A 246 26.77 6.37 17.66
CA VAL A 246 25.78 6.26 16.58
C VAL A 246 26.49 5.96 15.25
N VAL A 247 26.10 4.87 14.61
CA VAL A 247 26.40 4.58 13.21
C VAL A 247 25.10 4.81 12.45
N CYS A 248 25.14 5.77 11.52
CA CYS A 248 24.03 6.12 10.65
C CYS A 248 24.01 5.26 9.40
N GLY A 249 22.82 4.88 8.98
CA GLY A 249 22.55 4.10 7.77
C GLY A 249 21.19 3.42 7.90
N CYS A 250 20.71 2.80 6.84
CA CYS A 250 19.42 2.12 6.92
C CYS A 250 19.45 0.94 7.90
N THR A 251 18.58 0.97 8.91
CA THR A 251 18.45 -0.10 9.92
C THR A 251 17.37 -1.13 9.59
N ASP A 252 16.56 -0.91 8.55
CA ASP A 252 15.58 -1.89 8.09
C ASP A 252 16.23 -2.97 7.20
N SER A 253 16.19 -4.22 7.67
CA SER A 253 16.76 -5.38 6.97
C SER A 253 16.06 -5.78 5.66
N SER A 254 15.02 -5.07 5.24
CA SER A 254 14.31 -5.25 3.96
C SER A 254 14.62 -4.18 2.91
N ALA A 255 15.32 -3.11 3.29
CA ALA A 255 15.90 -2.15 2.35
C ALA A 255 17.16 -2.73 1.68
N SER A 256 17.45 -2.34 0.44
CA SER A 256 18.60 -2.85 -0.32
C SER A 256 19.93 -2.21 0.09
N ASN A 257 19.88 -1.03 0.74
CA ASN A 257 21.05 -0.38 1.35
C ASN A 257 21.16 -0.58 2.88
N TYR A 258 20.52 -1.64 3.43
CA TYR A 258 20.63 -2.02 4.83
C TYR A 258 22.08 -2.14 5.33
N ASP A 259 22.42 -1.37 6.38
CA ASP A 259 23.70 -1.46 7.07
C ASP A 259 23.55 -2.21 8.42
N ALA A 260 24.08 -3.42 8.49
CA ALA A 260 24.09 -4.25 9.69
C ALA A 260 24.99 -3.71 10.84
N THR A 261 25.70 -2.60 10.62
CA THR A 261 26.45 -1.85 11.63
C THR A 261 25.72 -0.58 12.09
N ALA A 262 24.70 -0.10 11.34
CA ALA A 262 23.90 1.04 11.73
C ALA A 262 23.05 0.73 12.98
N ASN A 263 22.91 1.73 13.84
CA ASN A 263 22.12 1.66 15.08
C ASN A 263 21.21 2.88 15.30
N SER A 264 21.23 3.86 14.39
CA SER A 264 20.15 4.82 14.16
C SER A 264 19.81 4.83 12.68
N ASN A 265 18.52 4.91 12.35
CA ASN A 265 18.10 5.16 10.97
C ASN A 265 18.32 6.65 10.68
N ASP A 266 18.91 6.95 9.54
CA ASP A 266 19.17 8.31 9.03
C ASP A 266 18.22 8.71 7.89
N GLY A 267 17.19 7.89 7.63
CA GLY A 267 16.24 8.06 6.53
C GLY A 267 16.78 7.60 5.18
N SER A 268 18.01 7.04 5.11
CA SER A 268 18.61 6.59 3.85
C SER A 268 17.94 5.36 3.23
N CYS A 269 17.08 4.63 3.97
CA CYS A 269 16.49 3.36 3.56
C CYS A 269 15.88 3.36 2.15
N GLU A 270 16.64 2.80 1.22
CA GLU A 270 16.27 2.62 -0.18
C GLU A 270 15.64 1.23 -0.36
N TYR A 271 14.43 1.20 -0.88
CA TYR A 271 13.72 -0.04 -1.18
C TYR A 271 13.76 -0.29 -2.68
N ASP A 272 14.11 -1.51 -3.08
CA ASP A 272 14.04 -1.93 -4.48
C ASP A 272 12.58 -1.97 -4.93
N VAL A 273 12.13 -0.91 -5.62
CA VAL A 273 10.83 -0.91 -6.29
C VAL A 273 11.05 -1.55 -7.65
N TYR A 274 10.82 -2.87 -7.69
CA TYR A 274 10.83 -3.68 -8.91
C TYR A 274 9.66 -3.26 -9.81
N GLY A 275 9.97 -2.87 -11.04
CA GLY A 275 8.96 -2.50 -12.03
C GLY A 275 9.56 -1.93 -13.31
N CYS A 276 8.72 -1.36 -14.18
CA CYS A 276 9.20 -0.80 -15.43
C CYS A 276 9.80 0.60 -15.25
N THR A 277 11.13 0.71 -15.32
CA THR A 277 11.87 1.98 -15.25
C THR A 277 12.00 2.71 -16.58
N ILE A 278 11.53 2.14 -17.69
CA ILE A 278 11.73 2.67 -19.05
C ILE A 278 10.52 3.53 -19.45
N SER A 279 10.70 4.85 -19.49
CA SER A 279 9.63 5.84 -19.72
C SER A 279 8.96 5.82 -21.09
N ALA A 280 9.42 4.96 -22.01
CA ALA A 280 8.77 4.69 -23.29
C ALA A 280 7.78 3.49 -23.25
N ALA A 281 7.74 2.74 -22.15
CA ALA A 281 6.83 1.61 -21.98
C ALA A 281 5.43 2.05 -21.52
N CYS A 282 4.43 1.24 -21.85
CA CYS A 282 3.02 1.47 -21.54
C CYS A 282 2.69 1.38 -20.05
N ASN A 283 3.47 0.61 -19.29
CA ASN A 283 3.36 0.43 -17.84
C ASN A 283 4.55 1.02 -17.07
N TYR A 284 5.23 2.03 -17.62
CA TYR A 284 6.27 2.77 -16.92
C TYR A 284 5.79 3.21 -15.53
N ASP A 285 6.52 2.78 -14.50
CA ASP A 285 6.30 3.20 -13.12
C ASP A 285 7.35 4.26 -12.73
N PRO A 286 6.96 5.53 -12.51
CA PRO A 286 7.87 6.58 -12.09
C PRO A 286 8.41 6.41 -10.65
N LEU A 287 7.96 5.39 -9.92
CA LEU A 287 8.48 4.99 -8.62
C LEU A 287 9.43 3.78 -8.70
N ALA A 288 9.52 3.09 -9.83
CA ALA A 288 10.41 1.93 -9.98
C ALA A 288 11.88 2.35 -9.98
N THR A 289 12.68 1.72 -9.11
CA THR A 289 14.13 1.91 -9.01
C THR A 289 14.93 0.81 -9.69
N ILE A 290 14.34 -0.39 -9.88
CA ILE A 290 14.98 -1.53 -10.54
C ILE A 290 14.10 -2.07 -11.67
N TYR A 291 14.69 -2.19 -12.87
CA TYR A 291 14.07 -2.88 -13.99
C TYR A 291 14.02 -4.40 -13.75
N ASP A 292 12.82 -4.92 -13.61
CA ASP A 292 12.51 -6.32 -13.28
C ASP A 292 12.18 -7.19 -14.51
N GLY A 293 12.14 -6.59 -15.70
CA GLY A 293 11.65 -7.22 -16.93
C GLY A 293 10.16 -6.99 -17.24
N SER A 294 9.42 -6.24 -16.41
CA SER A 294 7.97 -6.03 -16.60
C SER A 294 7.59 -5.00 -17.67
N CYS A 295 8.53 -4.28 -18.28
CA CYS A 295 8.25 -3.21 -19.25
C CYS A 295 7.49 -3.71 -20.47
N ASP A 296 6.18 -3.44 -20.49
CA ASP A 296 5.30 -3.74 -21.60
C ASP A 296 5.28 -2.55 -22.55
N PHE A 297 5.89 -2.71 -23.72
CA PHE A 297 5.92 -1.68 -24.77
C PHE A 297 4.71 -1.73 -25.72
N PHE A 298 3.75 -2.65 -25.51
CA PHE A 298 2.76 -3.02 -26.52
C PHE A 298 1.30 -2.92 -26.07
N SER A 299 0.94 -3.00 -24.78
CA SER A 299 -0.48 -2.94 -24.35
C SER A 299 -1.17 -1.58 -24.58
N CYS A 300 -0.43 -0.47 -24.56
CA CYS A 300 -0.93 0.84 -24.98
C CYS A 300 -0.83 1.10 -26.49
N ILE A 301 -0.24 0.17 -27.26
CA ILE A 301 -0.27 0.21 -28.72
C ILE A 301 -1.62 -0.37 -29.18
N VAL A 302 -2.61 0.50 -29.26
CA VAL A 302 -3.92 0.19 -29.81
C VAL A 302 -3.77 0.02 -31.32
N PHE A 303 -3.62 -1.23 -31.77
CA PHE A 303 -3.65 -1.58 -33.18
C PHE A 303 -5.07 -1.41 -33.74
N GLY A 304 -5.21 -0.61 -34.80
CA GLY A 304 -6.51 -0.42 -35.45
C GLY A 304 -6.40 0.37 -36.74
N CYS A 305 -7.47 0.35 -37.55
CA CYS A 305 -7.49 1.19 -38.74
C CYS A 305 -7.65 2.67 -38.34
N MET A 306 -6.68 3.50 -38.72
CA MET A 306 -6.69 4.95 -38.46
C MET A 306 -7.42 5.76 -39.56
N ASP A 307 -7.95 5.10 -40.59
CA ASP A 307 -8.74 5.73 -41.66
C ASP A 307 -10.22 5.77 -41.27
N ILE A 308 -10.74 6.99 -41.04
CA ILE A 308 -12.14 7.29 -40.67
C ILE A 308 -13.18 6.83 -41.71
N THR A 309 -12.76 6.36 -42.88
CA THR A 309 -13.65 5.81 -43.92
C THR A 309 -13.71 4.27 -43.93
N ALA A 310 -12.99 3.58 -43.04
CA ALA A 310 -13.04 2.14 -42.88
C ALA A 310 -14.15 1.68 -41.92
N CYS A 311 -14.68 0.49 -42.17
CA CYS A 311 -15.68 -0.19 -41.34
C CYS A 311 -15.15 -0.56 -39.95
N ASN A 312 -13.85 -0.85 -39.84
CA ASN A 312 -13.15 -1.13 -38.59
C ASN A 312 -12.26 0.05 -38.14
N TYR A 313 -12.64 1.28 -38.47
CA TYR A 313 -12.00 2.48 -37.95
C TYR A 313 -12.00 2.49 -36.42
N ASN A 314 -10.83 2.69 -35.82
CA ASN A 314 -10.69 2.90 -34.39
C ASN A 314 -10.08 4.28 -34.13
N PRO A 315 -10.83 5.24 -33.53
CA PRO A 315 -10.32 6.59 -33.23
C PRO A 315 -9.27 6.61 -32.11
N GLU A 316 -9.11 5.52 -31.36
CA GLU A 316 -8.12 5.36 -30.30
C GLU A 316 -6.86 4.63 -30.79
N ALA A 317 -6.80 4.23 -32.07
CA ALA A 317 -5.65 3.51 -32.61
C ALA A 317 -4.39 4.38 -32.67
N THR A 318 -3.34 3.93 -31.99
CA THR A 318 -2.02 4.57 -31.96
C THR A 318 -1.06 3.99 -33.00
N TYR A 319 -1.36 2.82 -33.58
CA TYR A 319 -0.58 2.21 -34.66
C TYR A 319 -1.47 1.63 -35.77
N ALA A 320 -0.99 1.74 -37.02
CA ALA A 320 -1.77 1.47 -38.22
C ALA A 320 -2.00 -0.04 -38.45
N GLY A 321 -3.19 -0.51 -38.08
CA GLY A 321 -3.68 -1.86 -38.36
C GLY A 321 -4.30 -2.02 -39.76
N SER A 322 -4.81 -3.23 -40.04
CA SER A 322 -5.52 -3.53 -41.29
C SER A 322 -6.85 -2.77 -41.39
N CYS A 323 -7.09 -2.08 -42.50
CA CYS A 323 -8.34 -1.38 -42.79
C CYS A 323 -9.27 -2.23 -43.66
N ASP A 324 -10.46 -2.54 -43.15
CA ASP A 324 -11.55 -3.18 -43.87
C ASP A 324 -12.61 -2.13 -44.24
N TYR A 325 -13.10 -2.18 -45.48
CA TYR A 325 -14.06 -1.24 -46.05
C TYR A 325 -15.35 -1.95 -46.53
N LEU A 326 -15.54 -3.24 -46.23
CA LEU A 326 -16.67 -4.05 -46.69
C LEU A 326 -17.56 -4.63 -45.57
N SER A 327 -17.03 -4.90 -44.37
CA SER A 327 -17.79 -5.58 -43.30
C SER A 327 -18.98 -4.81 -42.72
N CYS A 328 -19.00 -3.48 -42.86
CA CYS A 328 -20.08 -2.61 -42.38
C CYS A 328 -21.21 -2.39 -43.40
N ILE A 329 -21.15 -2.99 -44.58
CA ILE A 329 -22.24 -2.91 -45.57
C ILE A 329 -23.37 -3.83 -45.11
N VAL A 330 -24.46 -3.25 -44.61
CA VAL A 330 -25.60 -4.02 -44.11
C VAL A 330 -26.48 -4.48 -45.27
N PHE A 331 -26.50 -5.78 -45.51
CA PHE A 331 -27.41 -6.44 -46.46
C PHE A 331 -28.72 -6.83 -45.75
N GLY A 332 -29.85 -6.39 -46.29
CA GLY A 332 -31.17 -6.67 -45.71
C GLY A 332 -32.30 -5.97 -46.46
N CYS A 333 -33.55 -6.22 -46.06
CA CYS A 333 -34.71 -5.68 -46.76
C CYS A 333 -34.84 -4.15 -46.57
N SER A 334 -34.50 -3.36 -47.58
CA SER A 334 -34.59 -1.90 -47.56
C SER A 334 -35.96 -1.34 -47.98
N ASN A 335 -37.05 -2.10 -47.85
CA ASN A 335 -38.40 -1.74 -48.30
C ASN A 335 -39.36 -1.49 -47.12
N GLU A 336 -39.74 -0.23 -46.88
CA GLU A 336 -40.56 0.25 -45.75
C GLU A 336 -41.94 -0.41 -45.59
N LEU A 337 -42.39 -1.22 -46.56
CA LEU A 337 -43.67 -1.94 -46.54
C LEU A 337 -43.52 -3.44 -46.24
N ALA A 338 -42.31 -3.93 -45.98
CA ALA A 338 -42.03 -5.31 -45.62
C ALA A 338 -42.11 -5.54 -44.10
N CYS A 339 -42.53 -6.74 -43.70
CA CYS A 339 -42.60 -7.14 -42.29
C CYS A 339 -41.22 -7.28 -41.63
N ASN A 340 -40.19 -7.57 -42.43
CA ASN A 340 -38.78 -7.61 -42.03
C ASN A 340 -37.98 -6.42 -42.57
N TYR A 341 -38.62 -5.26 -42.76
CA TYR A 341 -37.91 -4.03 -43.14
C TYR A 341 -36.82 -3.67 -42.13
N ASP A 342 -35.59 -3.52 -42.62
CA ASP A 342 -34.47 -3.00 -41.84
C ASP A 342 -34.11 -1.57 -42.30
N PRO A 343 -34.37 -0.54 -41.47
CA PRO A 343 -34.00 0.84 -41.80
C PRO A 343 -32.49 1.11 -41.73
N ALA A 344 -31.66 0.14 -41.32
CA ALA A 344 -30.21 0.20 -41.35
C ALA A 344 -29.58 -0.52 -42.56
N ALA A 345 -30.37 -1.18 -43.43
CA ALA A 345 -29.84 -1.88 -44.60
C ALA A 345 -29.43 -0.92 -45.74
N ASP A 346 -28.15 -0.94 -46.10
CA ASP A 346 -27.57 -0.18 -47.22
C ASP A 346 -27.94 -0.79 -48.60
N PHE A 347 -28.23 -2.09 -48.64
CA PHE A 347 -28.47 -2.80 -49.90
C PHE A 347 -29.52 -3.91 -49.77
N ASP A 348 -30.56 -3.84 -50.61
CA ASP A 348 -31.59 -4.90 -50.75
C ASP A 348 -30.96 -6.19 -51.29
N ASP A 349 -30.96 -7.23 -50.46
CA ASP A 349 -30.49 -8.58 -50.79
C ASP A 349 -31.62 -9.47 -51.37
N GLY A 350 -32.86 -8.97 -51.39
CA GLY A 350 -34.05 -9.71 -51.79
C GLY A 350 -34.72 -10.51 -50.67
N SER A 351 -34.35 -10.29 -49.41
CA SER A 351 -34.94 -10.96 -48.23
C SER A 351 -36.35 -10.47 -47.86
N CYS A 352 -36.89 -9.44 -48.52
CA CYS A 352 -38.16 -8.80 -48.16
C CYS A 352 -39.37 -9.76 -48.12
N GLU A 353 -39.98 -9.83 -46.94
CA GLU A 353 -41.10 -10.70 -46.56
C GLU A 353 -42.31 -9.83 -46.17
N PHE A 354 -43.54 -10.24 -46.53
CA PHE A 354 -44.74 -9.39 -46.48
C PHE A 354 -45.95 -10.08 -45.81
N THR A 355 -45.73 -11.16 -45.05
CA THR A 355 -46.80 -12.02 -44.51
C THR A 355 -46.65 -12.37 -43.04
N SER A 356 -45.48 -12.19 -42.43
CA SER A 356 -45.24 -12.47 -40.99
C SER A 356 -45.86 -11.46 -40.03
N CYS A 357 -46.23 -10.26 -40.49
CA CYS A 357 -46.86 -9.20 -39.72
C CYS A 357 -48.36 -8.98 -40.05
N ALA A 358 -48.98 -9.96 -40.72
CA ALA A 358 -50.40 -9.96 -41.07
C ALA A 358 -51.22 -10.79 -40.06
N GLY A 359 -52.32 -10.21 -39.57
CA GLY A 359 -53.19 -10.81 -38.55
C GLY A 359 -54.25 -9.82 -38.06
N CYS A 360 -55.13 -10.22 -37.15
CA CYS A 360 -56.18 -9.33 -36.68
C CYS A 360 -55.63 -8.16 -35.84
N THR A 361 -55.84 -6.92 -36.31
CA THR A 361 -55.36 -5.70 -35.63
C THR A 361 -56.41 -5.01 -34.75
N ASP A 362 -57.60 -5.60 -34.54
CA ASP A 362 -58.65 -5.03 -33.68
C ASP A 362 -58.54 -5.53 -32.23
N SER A 363 -58.26 -4.62 -31.30
CA SER A 363 -58.02 -4.90 -29.88
C SER A 363 -59.21 -5.46 -29.12
N GLU A 364 -60.43 -5.31 -29.65
CA GLU A 364 -61.66 -5.82 -29.03
C GLU A 364 -62.02 -7.25 -29.50
N SER A 365 -61.17 -7.89 -30.31
CA SER A 365 -61.34 -9.27 -30.79
C SER A 365 -60.62 -10.31 -29.92
N SER A 366 -61.09 -11.56 -29.94
CA SER A 366 -60.53 -12.65 -29.12
C SER A 366 -59.22 -13.25 -29.64
N ASN A 367 -58.88 -12.99 -30.90
CA ASN A 367 -57.63 -13.36 -31.55
C ASN A 367 -56.84 -12.13 -32.03
N TYR A 368 -57.00 -11.00 -31.33
CA TYR A 368 -56.18 -9.81 -31.54
C TYR A 368 -54.69 -10.15 -31.43
N ASP A 369 -53.93 -9.79 -32.45
CA ASP A 369 -52.47 -9.85 -32.41
C ASP A 369 -51.91 -8.42 -32.31
N SER A 370 -51.36 -8.09 -31.14
CA SER A 370 -50.73 -6.80 -30.89
C SER A 370 -49.42 -6.57 -31.65
N THR A 371 -48.92 -7.59 -32.36
CA THR A 371 -47.75 -7.51 -33.25
C THR A 371 -48.12 -7.40 -34.73
N ALA A 372 -49.38 -7.68 -35.09
CA ALA A 372 -49.86 -7.49 -36.45
C ALA A 372 -49.98 -6.00 -36.79
N THR A 373 -49.46 -5.63 -37.97
CA THR A 373 -49.53 -4.26 -38.51
C THR A 373 -50.42 -4.16 -39.76
N VAL A 374 -50.86 -5.30 -40.29
CA VAL A 374 -51.72 -5.41 -41.47
C VAL A 374 -52.90 -6.34 -41.16
N ASP A 375 -54.12 -5.79 -41.15
CA ASP A 375 -55.36 -6.55 -40.97
C ASP A 375 -55.59 -7.51 -42.14
N ASP A 376 -55.62 -8.81 -41.87
CA ASP A 376 -55.93 -9.87 -42.83
C ASP A 376 -57.44 -10.22 -42.86
N GLY A 377 -58.24 -9.65 -41.96
CA GLY A 377 -59.67 -9.92 -41.80
C GLY A 377 -59.98 -11.16 -40.97
N SER A 378 -59.03 -11.70 -40.21
CA SER A 378 -59.21 -12.90 -39.37
C SER A 378 -59.93 -12.67 -38.03
N CYS A 379 -60.32 -11.44 -37.71
CA CYS A 379 -60.87 -11.05 -36.40
C CYS A 379 -62.13 -11.83 -35.97
N ALA A 380 -62.02 -12.50 -34.82
CA ALA A 380 -63.04 -13.37 -34.23
C ALA A 380 -63.64 -12.76 -32.95
N TYR A 381 -64.96 -12.62 -32.94
CA TYR A 381 -65.73 -12.11 -31.81
C TYR A 381 -66.64 -13.24 -31.29
N PRO A 382 -66.31 -13.83 -30.12
CA PRO A 382 -67.00 -15.00 -29.59
C PRO A 382 -68.34 -14.64 -28.94
N GLY A 383 -69.33 -15.52 -29.09
CA GLY A 383 -70.62 -15.43 -28.41
C GLY A 383 -71.68 -16.29 -29.09
N CYS A 384 -72.87 -16.38 -28.48
CA CYS A 384 -73.95 -17.20 -29.03
C CYS A 384 -74.52 -16.65 -30.34
N ILE A 385 -74.26 -17.34 -31.47
CA ILE A 385 -74.73 -16.95 -32.82
C ILE A 385 -76.07 -17.56 -33.24
N ASP A 386 -76.73 -18.40 -32.42
CA ASP A 386 -78.06 -18.93 -32.74
C ASP A 386 -79.17 -18.01 -32.23
N VAL A 387 -79.88 -17.39 -33.18
CA VAL A 387 -81.03 -16.48 -32.98
C VAL A 387 -82.22 -17.08 -32.19
N ASN A 388 -82.18 -18.38 -31.87
CA ASN A 388 -83.20 -19.08 -31.09
C ASN A 388 -82.81 -19.33 -29.61
N ALA A 389 -81.58 -18.98 -29.20
CA ALA A 389 -81.14 -19.05 -27.81
C ALA A 389 -81.66 -17.87 -26.97
N CYS A 390 -81.78 -18.05 -25.65
CA CYS A 390 -82.18 -17.00 -24.70
C CYS A 390 -81.13 -15.88 -24.55
N ASN A 391 -79.87 -16.13 -24.91
CA ASN A 391 -78.74 -15.22 -24.81
C ASN A 391 -78.03 -14.94 -26.16
N TYR A 392 -78.75 -15.03 -27.28
CA TYR A 392 -78.24 -14.70 -28.61
C TYR A 392 -77.61 -13.30 -28.70
N ASP A 393 -76.42 -13.21 -29.28
CA ASP A 393 -75.76 -11.95 -29.63
C ASP A 393 -75.66 -11.78 -31.16
N ALA A 394 -76.13 -10.63 -31.66
CA ALA A 394 -76.13 -10.31 -33.08
C ALA A 394 -74.81 -9.70 -33.61
N THR A 395 -73.79 -9.58 -32.76
CA THR A 395 -72.45 -9.06 -33.08
C THR A 395 -71.36 -10.13 -33.05
N ALA A 396 -71.61 -11.27 -32.39
CA ALA A 396 -70.72 -12.43 -32.45
C ALA A 396 -70.63 -13.01 -33.87
N ASN A 397 -69.44 -13.45 -34.28
CA ASN A 397 -69.20 -14.13 -35.56
C ASN A 397 -68.68 -15.57 -35.38
N THR A 398 -68.34 -15.96 -34.16
CA THR A 398 -67.76 -17.25 -33.78
C THR A 398 -68.55 -17.82 -32.61
N ASP A 399 -69.09 -19.03 -32.74
CA ASP A 399 -69.81 -19.71 -31.67
C ASP A 399 -68.84 -20.18 -30.58
N ASP A 400 -69.02 -19.68 -29.35
CA ASP A 400 -68.23 -20.05 -28.18
C ASP A 400 -68.89 -21.17 -27.35
N GLY A 401 -70.05 -21.68 -27.79
CA GLY A 401 -70.83 -22.67 -27.07
C GLY A 401 -71.63 -22.10 -25.90
N SER A 402 -71.72 -20.78 -25.74
CA SER A 402 -72.50 -20.13 -24.68
C SER A 402 -74.02 -20.19 -24.88
N CYS A 403 -74.51 -20.65 -26.03
CA CYS A 403 -75.95 -20.67 -26.37
C CYS A 403 -76.79 -21.49 -25.38
N ASP A 404 -77.57 -20.79 -24.55
CA ASP A 404 -78.51 -21.35 -23.58
C ASP A 404 -79.94 -21.24 -24.09
N TYR A 405 -80.65 -22.37 -24.09
CA TYR A 405 -82.02 -22.50 -24.59
C TYR A 405 -83.03 -22.78 -23.46
N THR A 406 -82.62 -22.64 -22.19
CA THR A 406 -83.26 -23.28 -21.03
C THR A 406 -83.41 -22.40 -19.79
N SER A 407 -82.53 -21.44 -19.51
CA SER A 407 -82.66 -20.56 -18.31
C SER A 407 -83.93 -19.70 -18.28
N CYS A 408 -84.65 -19.60 -19.40
CA CYS A 408 -85.94 -18.92 -19.51
C CYS A 408 -87.13 -19.65 -18.84
N LEU A 409 -86.94 -20.83 -18.21
CA LEU A 409 -88.02 -21.67 -17.65
C LEU A 409 -87.79 -22.03 -16.17
N ILE A 410 -88.87 -22.07 -15.37
CA ILE A 410 -88.84 -22.40 -13.93
C ILE A 410 -89.25 -23.87 -13.72
N SER A 411 -88.51 -24.60 -12.88
CA SER A 411 -88.74 -26.02 -12.55
C SER A 411 -89.15 -26.23 -11.08
N GLY A 412 -89.84 -27.34 -10.77
CA GLY A 412 -90.18 -27.73 -9.39
C GLY A 412 -91.37 -28.71 -9.28
N CYS A 413 -91.62 -29.26 -8.10
CA CYS A 413 -92.76 -30.16 -7.84
C CYS A 413 -94.11 -29.50 -8.16
N MET A 414 -94.84 -30.04 -9.15
CA MET A 414 -96.10 -29.47 -9.67
C MET A 414 -97.39 -30.05 -9.04
N ILE A 415 -97.31 -30.92 -8.02
CA ILE A 415 -98.48 -31.62 -7.45
C ILE A 415 -98.95 -30.97 -6.15
N SER A 416 -100.10 -30.28 -6.18
CA SER A 416 -100.63 -29.46 -5.07
C SER A 416 -101.17 -30.22 -3.83
N ALA A 417 -100.71 -31.44 -3.61
CA ALA A 417 -100.99 -32.26 -2.43
C ALA A 417 -99.70 -32.87 -1.83
N ALA A 418 -98.54 -32.60 -2.43
CA ALA A 418 -97.23 -33.01 -1.94
C ALA A 418 -96.71 -32.02 -0.89
N CYS A 419 -95.88 -32.51 0.03
CA CYS A 419 -95.35 -31.72 1.16
C CYS A 419 -94.46 -30.54 0.71
N ASN A 420 -93.91 -30.59 -0.51
CA ASN A 420 -92.95 -29.63 -1.08
C ASN A 420 -93.41 -28.99 -2.42
N PHE A 421 -94.73 -28.87 -2.64
CA PHE A 421 -95.31 -28.29 -3.85
C PHE A 421 -94.87 -26.82 -4.15
N ASN A 422 -94.46 -26.55 -5.39
CA ASN A 422 -94.16 -25.21 -5.90
C ASN A 422 -95.19 -24.75 -6.96
N PRO A 423 -96.00 -23.70 -6.70
CA PRO A 423 -97.03 -23.23 -7.63
C PRO A 423 -96.52 -22.41 -8.83
N GLU A 424 -95.23 -22.04 -8.88
CA GLU A 424 -94.64 -21.25 -9.98
C GLU A 424 -93.82 -22.10 -10.98
N ALA A 425 -93.68 -23.40 -10.73
CA ALA A 425 -93.04 -24.34 -11.63
C ALA A 425 -93.80 -24.50 -12.97
N GLN A 426 -93.06 -24.59 -14.07
CA GLN A 426 -93.58 -24.75 -15.43
C GLN A 426 -93.25 -26.14 -16.02
N VAL A 427 -92.25 -26.83 -15.45
CA VAL A 427 -91.87 -28.21 -15.74
C VAL A 427 -91.56 -28.96 -14.44
N SER A 428 -91.90 -30.25 -14.40
CA SER A 428 -91.64 -31.15 -13.25
C SER A 428 -90.18 -31.55 -13.20
N ASP A 429 -89.61 -31.54 -12.00
CA ASP A 429 -88.32 -32.14 -11.63
C ASP A 429 -88.50 -33.47 -10.85
N ASP A 430 -89.73 -33.97 -10.79
CA ASP A 430 -90.17 -35.21 -10.13
C ASP A 430 -89.88 -35.31 -8.62
N SER A 431 -89.71 -34.16 -7.95
CA SER A 431 -89.32 -34.04 -6.54
C SER A 431 -90.41 -34.25 -5.47
N CYS A 432 -91.65 -34.66 -5.82
CA CYS A 432 -92.83 -34.57 -4.94
C CYS A 432 -92.98 -35.69 -3.86
N GLU A 433 -93.12 -35.33 -2.58
CA GLU A 433 -93.28 -36.27 -1.43
C GLU A 433 -94.66 -36.22 -0.70
N PHE A 434 -95.05 -37.30 0.00
CA PHE A 434 -96.34 -37.47 0.71
C PHE A 434 -96.24 -38.31 2.00
N PRO A 435 -97.11 -38.12 3.02
CA PRO A 435 -97.03 -38.80 4.31
C PRO A 435 -97.82 -40.12 4.45
N GLU A 436 -97.40 -40.95 5.41
CA GLU A 436 -98.01 -42.23 5.83
C GLU A 436 -99.08 -42.07 6.93
N THR A 437 -99.91 -43.10 7.15
CA THR A 437 -101.01 -43.01 8.13
C THR A 437 -100.53 -43.07 9.60
N PHE A 438 -101.05 -42.14 10.42
CA PHE A 438 -100.68 -41.86 11.83
C PHE A 438 -99.37 -41.07 12.04
N TYR A 439 -98.71 -40.69 10.95
CA TYR A 439 -97.57 -39.76 10.92
C TYR A 439 -97.96 -38.51 10.10
N ASP A 440 -97.09 -37.49 10.02
CA ASP A 440 -97.30 -36.31 9.17
C ASP A 440 -96.22 -36.12 8.07
N CYS A 441 -96.25 -34.97 7.38
CA CYS A 441 -95.34 -34.64 6.25
C CYS A 441 -93.84 -34.67 6.60
N ASN A 442 -93.46 -34.63 7.88
CA ASN A 442 -92.07 -34.75 8.30
C ASN A 442 -91.68 -36.18 8.73
N GLY A 443 -92.64 -37.10 8.82
CA GLY A 443 -92.44 -38.45 9.35
C GLY A 443 -92.57 -38.59 10.87
N ASP A 444 -93.05 -37.55 11.57
CA ASP A 444 -93.20 -37.54 13.03
C ASP A 444 -94.50 -38.25 13.49
N CYS A 445 -94.44 -39.05 14.57
CA CYS A 445 -95.63 -39.68 15.16
C CYS A 445 -96.51 -38.62 15.85
N LEU A 446 -97.82 -38.68 15.64
CA LEU A 446 -98.78 -37.69 16.15
C LEU A 446 -99.06 -37.76 17.67
N ASN A 447 -98.47 -38.72 18.41
CA ASN A 447 -98.40 -38.78 19.88
C ASN A 447 -97.27 -39.75 20.30
N ASP A 448 -96.04 -39.26 20.29
CA ASP A 448 -94.85 -39.87 20.90
C ASP A 448 -94.45 -39.00 22.13
N ILE A 449 -93.95 -39.61 23.22
CA ILE A 449 -93.69 -38.92 24.51
C ILE A 449 -92.21 -38.90 24.92
N ASP A 450 -91.43 -39.92 24.56
CA ASP A 450 -89.98 -40.01 24.79
C ASP A 450 -89.15 -39.97 23.50
N GLY A 451 -89.77 -40.14 22.32
CA GLY A 451 -89.20 -39.78 21.02
C GLY A 451 -88.47 -40.93 20.31
N ASP A 452 -88.87 -42.17 20.55
CA ASP A 452 -88.25 -43.36 19.93
C ASP A 452 -88.80 -43.69 18.52
N GLY A 453 -89.96 -43.11 18.15
CA GLY A 453 -90.64 -43.32 16.89
C GLY A 453 -91.89 -44.22 16.96
N ILE A 454 -92.19 -44.83 18.11
CA ILE A 454 -93.40 -45.63 18.33
C ILE A 454 -94.47 -44.80 19.05
N CYS A 455 -95.72 -44.86 18.56
CA CYS A 455 -96.81 -44.10 19.16
C CYS A 455 -97.33 -44.73 20.47
N ASN A 456 -97.53 -43.89 21.49
CA ASN A 456 -97.81 -44.21 22.92
C ASN A 456 -98.86 -45.30 23.19
N GLU A 457 -99.86 -45.49 22.34
CA GLU A 457 -100.94 -46.46 22.57
C GLU A 457 -100.50 -47.95 22.51
N PHE A 458 -99.23 -48.28 22.31
CA PHE A 458 -98.76 -49.64 22.00
C PHE A 458 -97.67 -50.26 22.91
N GLU A 459 -97.27 -49.61 24.01
CA GLU A 459 -96.03 -49.96 24.74
C GLU A 459 -96.17 -50.72 26.08
N ILE A 460 -95.11 -51.45 26.47
CA ILE A 460 -95.00 -52.22 27.72
C ILE A 460 -93.55 -52.17 28.27
N ALA A 461 -93.33 -51.63 29.47
CA ALA A 461 -91.99 -51.45 30.05
C ALA A 461 -91.37 -52.71 30.72
N GLY A 462 -90.08 -52.99 30.49
CA GLY A 462 -89.26 -53.99 31.20
C GLY A 462 -87.95 -54.35 30.50
N CYS A 463 -87.10 -55.20 31.08
CA CYS A 463 -85.85 -55.60 30.41
C CYS A 463 -86.12 -56.46 29.16
N THR A 464 -85.68 -56.00 27.99
CA THR A 464 -85.97 -56.58 26.67
C THR A 464 -84.89 -57.51 26.09
N ASP A 465 -83.75 -57.69 26.75
CA ASP A 465 -82.61 -58.48 26.25
C ASP A 465 -82.58 -59.91 26.82
N GLU A 466 -82.58 -60.93 25.95
CA GLU A 466 -82.55 -62.36 26.30
C GLU A 466 -81.26 -62.79 27.05
N LEU A 467 -80.18 -62.01 26.99
CA LEU A 467 -78.90 -62.28 27.63
C LEU A 467 -78.79 -61.68 29.05
N ALA A 468 -79.77 -60.88 29.48
CA ALA A 468 -79.83 -60.36 30.83
C ALA A 468 -80.38 -61.39 31.83
N ASN A 469 -79.81 -61.43 33.04
CA ASN A 469 -80.25 -62.31 34.14
C ASN A 469 -81.69 -62.04 34.63
N ASN A 470 -82.34 -61.00 34.14
CA ASN A 470 -83.70 -60.57 34.50
C ASN A 470 -84.57 -60.18 33.28
N TYR A 471 -84.31 -60.78 32.11
CA TYR A 471 -85.12 -60.67 30.90
C TYR A 471 -86.63 -60.87 31.10
N ASN A 472 -87.46 -60.13 30.36
CA ASN A 472 -88.90 -60.32 30.27
C ASN A 472 -89.42 -60.33 28.81
N PRO A 473 -89.85 -61.47 28.25
CA PRO A 473 -90.31 -61.61 26.85
C PRO A 473 -91.67 -60.97 26.52
N ALA A 474 -92.12 -60.01 27.33
CA ALA A 474 -93.35 -59.25 27.13
C ALA A 474 -93.15 -57.73 27.23
N ALA A 475 -91.90 -57.26 27.31
CA ALA A 475 -91.56 -55.85 27.25
C ALA A 475 -91.29 -55.38 25.80
N THR A 476 -91.57 -54.11 25.53
CA THR A 476 -91.28 -53.39 24.28
C THR A 476 -90.44 -52.13 24.55
N ASP A 477 -90.64 -51.46 25.70
CA ASP A 477 -89.76 -50.40 26.23
C ASP A 477 -88.73 -51.02 27.20
N ASN A 478 -87.46 -50.63 27.06
CA ASN A 478 -86.38 -51.00 27.97
C ASN A 478 -86.09 -49.92 29.02
N ASN A 479 -86.78 -50.01 30.16
CA ASN A 479 -86.63 -49.12 31.32
C ASN A 479 -85.27 -49.20 32.07
N GLY A 480 -84.19 -49.61 31.40
CA GLY A 480 -82.81 -49.60 31.91
C GLY A 480 -82.52 -50.60 33.04
N SER A 481 -83.40 -51.59 33.24
CA SER A 481 -83.31 -52.51 34.38
C SER A 481 -82.49 -53.78 34.15
N CYS A 482 -81.97 -54.02 32.94
CA CYS A 482 -81.23 -55.24 32.59
C CYS A 482 -79.92 -55.41 33.37
N ILE A 483 -79.68 -56.62 33.90
CA ILE A 483 -78.46 -56.99 34.65
C ILE A 483 -77.76 -58.15 33.94
N TYR A 484 -76.62 -57.87 33.31
CA TYR A 484 -75.81 -58.86 32.59
C TYR A 484 -74.72 -59.47 33.48
N PRO A 485 -74.21 -60.68 33.15
CA PRO A 485 -72.90 -61.12 33.62
C PRO A 485 -71.80 -60.19 33.07
N VAL A 486 -70.69 -60.05 33.78
CA VAL A 486 -69.55 -59.24 33.37
C VAL A 486 -68.36 -60.17 33.08
N PRO A 487 -68.20 -60.65 31.82
CA PRO A 487 -67.02 -61.40 31.42
C PRO A 487 -65.77 -60.52 31.44
N GLY A 488 -64.64 -61.08 31.87
CA GLY A 488 -63.34 -60.45 31.79
C GLY A 488 -62.29 -61.12 32.68
N CYS A 489 -61.03 -60.72 32.53
CA CYS A 489 -59.93 -61.31 33.29
C CYS A 489 -60.03 -61.05 34.81
N LEU A 490 -59.98 -62.14 35.60
CA LEU A 490 -60.01 -62.12 37.07
C LEU A 490 -58.62 -62.21 37.73
N ASP A 491 -57.54 -62.31 36.96
CA ASP A 491 -56.16 -62.37 37.47
C ASP A 491 -55.58 -60.94 37.61
N ASP A 492 -55.19 -60.55 38.82
CA ASP A 492 -54.69 -59.18 39.10
C ASP A 492 -53.27 -58.90 38.59
N GLN A 493 -52.64 -59.87 37.92
CA GLN A 493 -51.35 -59.73 37.23
C GLN A 493 -51.48 -59.59 35.70
N ALA A 494 -52.69 -59.57 35.14
CA ALA A 494 -52.93 -59.43 33.70
C ALA A 494 -53.07 -57.95 33.27
N CYS A 495 -52.60 -57.64 32.06
CA CYS A 495 -52.70 -56.32 31.42
C CYS A 495 -54.14 -55.81 31.28
N ASN A 496 -55.09 -56.74 31.09
CA ASN A 496 -56.53 -56.47 30.96
C ASN A 496 -57.34 -56.94 32.17
N TYR A 497 -56.72 -57.02 33.36
CA TYR A 497 -57.43 -57.30 34.61
C TYR A 497 -58.61 -56.35 34.81
N TYR A 498 -59.81 -56.89 35.00
CA TYR A 498 -61.01 -56.08 35.21
C TYR A 498 -61.60 -56.34 36.62
N PRO A 499 -61.37 -55.44 37.61
CA PRO A 499 -61.80 -55.64 39.00
C PRO A 499 -63.33 -55.57 39.23
N LEU A 500 -64.13 -55.54 38.16
CA LEU A 500 -65.59 -55.60 38.18
C LEU A 500 -66.15 -56.81 37.41
N ALA A 501 -65.30 -57.66 36.81
CA ALA A 501 -65.74 -58.91 36.20
C ALA A 501 -66.23 -59.92 37.26
N ASP A 502 -67.27 -60.68 36.93
CA ASP A 502 -67.82 -61.76 37.76
C ASP A 502 -67.77 -63.14 37.09
N LEU A 503 -67.24 -63.20 35.86
CA LEU A 503 -67.05 -64.41 35.07
C LEU A 503 -65.69 -64.36 34.33
N ASP A 504 -64.78 -65.29 34.64
CA ASP A 504 -63.57 -65.50 33.84
C ASP A 504 -63.95 -66.07 32.46
N ASP A 505 -63.61 -65.33 31.42
CA ASP A 505 -63.83 -65.66 30.00
C ASP A 505 -62.55 -66.15 29.29
N ASN A 506 -61.47 -66.34 30.06
CA ASN A 506 -60.11 -66.61 29.58
C ASN A 506 -59.52 -65.52 28.65
N SER A 507 -60.01 -64.28 28.74
CA SER A 507 -59.41 -63.14 28.03
C SER A 507 -58.07 -62.65 28.58
N CYS A 508 -57.62 -63.16 29.75
CA CYS A 508 -56.41 -62.70 30.44
C CYS A 508 -55.17 -62.62 29.55
N ASP A 509 -54.75 -61.40 29.27
CA ASP A 509 -53.61 -61.06 28.42
C ASP A 509 -52.48 -60.50 29.29
N TYR A 510 -51.26 -61.00 29.05
CA TYR A 510 -50.04 -60.63 29.79
C TYR A 510 -49.01 -59.98 28.85
N THR A 511 -49.46 -59.52 27.69
CA THR A 511 -48.64 -59.08 26.54
C THR A 511 -49.07 -57.73 25.95
N SER A 512 -50.34 -57.33 26.03
CA SER A 512 -50.79 -56.02 25.51
C SER A 512 -50.28 -54.78 26.26
N CYS A 513 -49.76 -54.95 27.48
CA CYS A 513 -49.09 -53.90 28.26
C CYS A 513 -47.57 -54.13 28.39
N ALA A 514 -47.02 -54.98 27.50
CA ALA A 514 -45.59 -55.30 27.46
C ALA A 514 -44.91 -54.50 26.34
N GLY A 515 -43.92 -53.68 26.68
CA GLY A 515 -43.24 -52.78 25.75
C GLY A 515 -42.03 -52.09 26.39
N CYS A 516 -41.44 -51.10 25.72
CA CYS A 516 -40.25 -50.44 26.24
C CYS A 516 -40.56 -49.41 27.34
N LEU A 517 -40.18 -49.73 28.58
CA LEU A 517 -40.33 -48.86 29.77
C LEU A 517 -39.18 -47.83 29.97
N GLN A 518 -38.41 -47.49 28.93
CA GLN A 518 -37.26 -46.59 29.05
C GLN A 518 -37.52 -45.26 28.31
N PRO A 519 -37.74 -44.13 29.00
CA PRO A 519 -38.10 -42.84 28.37
C PRO A 519 -37.06 -42.21 27.42
N SER A 520 -35.91 -42.86 27.23
CA SER A 520 -34.85 -42.45 26.30
C SER A 520 -34.71 -43.43 25.11
N ALA A 521 -35.66 -44.35 24.94
CA ALA A 521 -35.72 -45.30 23.83
C ALA A 521 -36.70 -44.80 22.75
N CYS A 522 -36.43 -45.15 21.51
CA CYS A 522 -37.18 -44.68 20.34
C CYS A 522 -38.55 -45.32 20.20
N ASN A 523 -38.73 -46.54 20.71
CA ASN A 523 -40.00 -47.21 20.85
C ASN A 523 -40.53 -47.20 22.30
N TYR A 524 -40.21 -46.14 23.06
CA TYR A 524 -40.77 -45.94 24.41
C TYR A 524 -42.30 -45.89 24.36
N ASP A 525 -42.94 -46.68 25.22
CA ASP A 525 -44.39 -46.74 25.39
C ASP A 525 -44.75 -46.27 26.80
N SER A 526 -45.61 -45.24 26.90
CA SER A 526 -46.06 -44.68 28.19
C SER A 526 -47.15 -45.51 28.87
N GLU A 527 -47.85 -46.37 28.13
CA GLU A 527 -48.95 -47.20 28.62
C GLU A 527 -48.48 -48.63 28.94
N ALA A 528 -47.30 -49.01 28.46
CA ALA A 528 -46.63 -50.24 28.88
C ALA A 528 -46.34 -50.21 30.40
N THR A 529 -46.58 -51.34 31.06
CA THR A 529 -46.30 -51.53 32.50
C THR A 529 -45.41 -52.74 32.79
N ILE A 530 -45.18 -53.58 31.78
CA ILE A 530 -44.26 -54.71 31.78
C ILE A 530 -43.17 -54.42 30.74
N SER A 531 -41.90 -54.65 31.08
CA SER A 531 -40.81 -54.55 30.11
C SER A 531 -40.61 -55.88 29.38
N ASP A 532 -40.80 -55.88 28.07
CA ASP A 532 -40.55 -57.03 27.19
C ASP A 532 -39.09 -57.14 26.73
N GLY A 533 -38.32 -56.06 26.88
CA GLY A 533 -36.94 -55.94 26.42
C GLY A 533 -36.79 -55.43 24.98
N SER A 534 -37.84 -54.91 24.35
CA SER A 534 -37.84 -54.42 22.97
C SER A 534 -37.14 -53.08 22.74
N CYS A 535 -36.68 -52.40 23.79
CA CYS A 535 -36.13 -51.04 23.73
C CYS A 535 -35.06 -50.85 22.65
N THR A 536 -35.39 -50.09 21.61
CA THR A 536 -34.44 -49.59 20.60
C THR A 536 -33.98 -48.18 20.97
N TYR A 537 -32.75 -47.85 20.59
CA TYR A 537 -32.16 -46.53 20.79
C TYR A 537 -31.65 -46.03 19.44
N ALA A 538 -31.63 -44.72 19.26
CA ALA A 538 -31.02 -44.10 18.10
C ALA A 538 -29.52 -44.45 18.04
N GLU A 539 -28.97 -44.51 16.84
CA GLU A 539 -27.51 -44.57 16.69
C GLU A 539 -26.91 -43.21 17.11
N ALA A 540 -25.68 -43.21 17.64
CA ALA A 540 -25.08 -41.98 18.17
C ALA A 540 -25.01 -40.91 17.06
N GLY A 541 -25.34 -39.65 17.38
CA GLY A 541 -25.42 -38.56 16.40
C GLY A 541 -26.82 -38.36 15.79
N TYR A 542 -27.64 -39.41 15.71
CA TYR A 542 -28.97 -39.37 15.11
C TYR A 542 -30.09 -39.38 16.15
N ASP A 543 -31.30 -39.01 15.72
CA ASP A 543 -32.54 -39.12 16.47
C ASP A 543 -33.28 -40.45 16.19
N CYS A 544 -34.49 -40.56 16.72
CA CYS A 544 -35.28 -41.79 16.67
C CYS A 544 -35.99 -42.08 15.34
N ASP A 545 -36.11 -41.08 14.46
CA ASP A 545 -36.60 -41.25 13.08
C ASP A 545 -35.43 -41.38 12.08
N GLY A 546 -34.19 -41.29 12.57
CA GLY A 546 -32.96 -41.35 11.76
C GLY A 546 -32.53 -40.01 11.19
N VAL A 547 -33.09 -38.89 11.69
CA VAL A 547 -32.67 -37.54 11.34
C VAL A 547 -31.45 -37.16 12.19
N CYS A 548 -30.51 -36.40 11.65
CA CYS A 548 -29.35 -36.00 12.44
C CYS A 548 -29.70 -35.00 13.56
N LEU A 549 -29.00 -35.06 14.69
CA LEU A 549 -29.16 -34.14 15.82
C LEU A 549 -28.41 -32.80 15.64
N VAL A 550 -27.31 -32.81 14.88
CA VAL A 550 -26.54 -31.63 14.46
C VAL A 550 -26.01 -31.92 13.06
N ASP A 551 -26.65 -31.27 12.09
CA ASP A 551 -26.40 -31.30 10.65
C ASP A 551 -26.37 -29.82 10.25
N THR A 552 -25.17 -29.32 9.95
CA THR A 552 -24.90 -27.88 9.82
C THR A 552 -25.10 -27.36 8.39
N ASP A 553 -24.95 -28.21 7.36
CA ASP A 553 -25.08 -27.80 5.95
C ASP A 553 -26.40 -28.27 5.28
N GLY A 554 -27.03 -29.34 5.80
CA GLY A 554 -28.31 -29.89 5.36
C GLY A 554 -28.22 -31.11 4.44
N ASP A 555 -27.08 -31.78 4.28
CA ASP A 555 -26.93 -32.97 3.42
C ASP A 555 -27.57 -34.25 4.01
N GLY A 556 -27.73 -34.32 5.34
CA GLY A 556 -28.34 -35.45 6.07
C GLY A 556 -27.36 -36.43 6.73
N ILE A 557 -26.04 -36.21 6.58
CA ILE A 557 -24.99 -36.74 7.46
C ILE A 557 -24.97 -35.87 8.74
N CYS A 558 -24.10 -36.19 9.70
CA CYS A 558 -23.92 -35.40 10.91
C CYS A 558 -22.51 -34.80 10.98
N ASP A 559 -22.39 -33.61 11.58
CA ASP A 559 -21.13 -32.92 11.92
C ASP A 559 -20.06 -33.82 12.58
N MET A 560 -20.47 -34.92 13.24
CA MET A 560 -19.57 -35.86 13.93
C MET A 560 -19.16 -37.10 13.11
N PHE A 561 -19.69 -37.24 11.90
CA PHE A 561 -19.40 -38.31 10.93
C PHE A 561 -18.94 -37.79 9.57
N GLU A 562 -19.04 -36.49 9.35
CA GLU A 562 -18.47 -35.80 8.19
C GLU A 562 -16.99 -36.11 8.00
N ILE A 563 -16.58 -36.23 6.73
CA ILE A 563 -15.18 -36.34 6.31
C ILE A 563 -14.82 -35.02 5.60
N PRO A 564 -14.07 -34.10 6.25
CA PRO A 564 -13.70 -32.83 5.64
C PRO A 564 -12.74 -33.01 4.46
N GLY A 565 -13.10 -32.47 3.30
CA GLY A 565 -12.31 -32.55 2.08
C GLY A 565 -12.81 -31.58 1.00
N CYS A 566 -12.64 -31.93 -0.27
CA CYS A 566 -13.22 -31.15 -1.37
C CYS A 566 -13.96 -32.08 -2.34
N LEU A 567 -15.26 -31.81 -2.54
CA LEU A 567 -16.11 -32.57 -3.47
C LEU A 567 -16.13 -31.99 -4.90
N ASP A 568 -15.46 -30.87 -5.15
CA ASP A 568 -15.30 -30.33 -6.49
C ASP A 568 -14.25 -31.12 -7.29
N THR A 569 -14.70 -31.84 -8.32
CA THR A 569 -13.85 -32.63 -9.22
C THR A 569 -12.81 -31.82 -10.01
N LEU A 570 -12.90 -30.48 -10.00
CA LEU A 570 -11.92 -29.58 -10.63
C LEU A 570 -10.88 -29.05 -9.63
N ALA A 571 -10.95 -29.43 -8.35
CA ALA A 571 -9.95 -29.08 -7.35
C ALA A 571 -8.76 -30.06 -7.34
N CYS A 572 -7.58 -29.55 -7.02
CA CYS A 572 -6.34 -30.30 -6.91
C CYS A 572 -6.28 -31.22 -5.69
N ASN A 573 -7.13 -30.98 -4.68
CA ASN A 573 -7.32 -31.85 -3.52
C ASN A 573 -8.74 -32.45 -3.48
N TYR A 574 -9.33 -32.71 -4.64
CA TYR A 574 -10.56 -33.50 -4.75
C TYR A 574 -10.42 -34.85 -4.02
N ASP A 575 -11.42 -35.21 -3.23
CA ASP A 575 -11.49 -36.48 -2.50
C ASP A 575 -12.88 -37.10 -2.67
N GLU A 576 -12.94 -38.35 -3.17
CA GLU A 576 -14.20 -39.08 -3.38
C GLU A 576 -14.79 -39.68 -2.09
N GLU A 577 -14.04 -39.69 -0.99
CA GLU A 577 -14.52 -40.10 0.34
C GLU A 577 -14.94 -38.90 1.22
N ALA A 578 -14.82 -37.65 0.74
CA ALA A 578 -15.24 -36.47 1.48
C ALA A 578 -16.78 -36.34 1.60
N THR A 579 -17.24 -35.76 2.71
CA THR A 579 -18.66 -35.45 2.93
C THR A 579 -18.91 -34.12 3.67
N ASP A 580 -17.87 -33.42 4.15
CA ASP A 580 -17.89 -31.97 4.38
C ASP A 580 -17.00 -31.34 3.30
N SER A 581 -17.52 -30.30 2.63
CA SER A 581 -16.88 -29.67 1.48
C SER A 581 -17.14 -28.16 1.45
N ALA A 582 -16.67 -27.46 2.47
CA ALA A 582 -16.66 -26.00 2.49
C ALA A 582 -15.80 -25.44 1.33
N PRO A 583 -16.22 -24.38 0.61
CA PRO A 583 -15.43 -23.81 -0.50
C PRO A 583 -14.01 -23.33 -0.14
N SER A 584 -13.71 -23.16 1.14
CA SER A 584 -12.37 -22.83 1.66
C SER A 584 -11.46 -24.04 1.91
N GLN A 585 -11.97 -25.27 1.78
CA GLN A 585 -11.20 -26.53 1.83
C GLN A 585 -10.69 -26.93 0.43
N CYS A 586 -11.34 -26.46 -0.64
CA CYS A 586 -10.93 -26.71 -2.02
C CYS A 586 -9.73 -25.85 -2.43
N SER A 587 -8.68 -26.51 -2.90
CA SER A 587 -7.47 -25.93 -3.48
C SER A 587 -7.46 -26.16 -4.98
N TYR A 588 -7.28 -25.09 -5.76
CA TYR A 588 -7.28 -25.12 -7.22
C TYR A 588 -5.89 -24.80 -7.76
N ALA A 589 -5.62 -25.21 -9.00
CA ALA A 589 -4.34 -24.92 -9.64
C ALA A 589 -4.15 -23.39 -9.80
N SER A 590 -2.91 -22.92 -9.64
CA SER A 590 -2.60 -21.51 -9.86
C SER A 590 -2.69 -21.17 -11.36
N PRO A 591 -3.07 -19.94 -11.76
CA PRO A 591 -3.16 -19.58 -13.17
C PRO A 591 -1.86 -19.90 -13.93
N ASN A 592 -1.98 -20.65 -15.03
CA ASN A 592 -0.88 -21.16 -15.86
C ASN A 592 0.01 -22.24 -15.22
N PHE A 593 -0.46 -22.93 -14.18
CA PHE A 593 0.16 -24.11 -13.57
C PHE A 593 -0.82 -25.28 -13.44
N ASP A 594 -0.30 -26.50 -13.33
CA ASP A 594 -1.08 -27.66 -12.92
C ASP A 594 -1.14 -27.80 -11.37
N CYS A 595 -1.80 -28.86 -10.90
CA CYS A 595 -1.95 -29.17 -9.48
C CYS A 595 -0.67 -29.61 -8.76
N ASP A 596 0.37 -30.05 -9.50
CA ASP A 596 1.69 -30.38 -8.95
C ASP A 596 2.62 -29.13 -8.96
N GLY A 597 2.17 -28.02 -9.54
CA GLY A 597 2.92 -26.77 -9.67
C GLY A 597 3.84 -26.70 -10.90
N ASN A 598 3.66 -27.59 -11.89
CA ASN A 598 4.37 -27.49 -13.16
C ASN A 598 3.72 -26.42 -14.04
N SER A 599 4.50 -25.67 -14.82
CA SER A 599 3.93 -24.63 -15.68
C SER A 599 3.28 -25.22 -16.92
N LEU A 600 2.10 -24.69 -17.26
CA LEU A 600 1.34 -24.98 -18.48
C LEU A 600 1.81 -24.14 -19.68
N LEU A 601 2.59 -23.08 -19.44
CA LEU A 601 3.03 -22.16 -20.46
C LEU A 601 3.95 -22.82 -21.51
N PRO A 602 3.93 -22.35 -22.77
CA PRO A 602 4.98 -22.69 -23.73
C PRO A 602 6.37 -22.25 -23.24
N SER A 603 7.42 -22.77 -23.87
CA SER A 603 8.80 -22.34 -23.61
C SER A 603 9.59 -22.15 -24.90
N PHE A 604 10.43 -21.10 -24.94
CA PHE A 604 11.32 -20.82 -26.06
C PHE A 604 12.59 -21.68 -26.00
N VAL A 605 12.97 -22.25 -27.15
CA VAL A 605 14.08 -23.21 -27.28
C VAL A 605 15.42 -22.51 -27.53
N ASN A 606 15.40 -21.41 -28.28
CA ASN A 606 16.58 -20.63 -28.69
C ASN A 606 16.41 -19.10 -28.53
N PRO A 607 15.89 -18.58 -27.39
CA PRO A 607 15.65 -17.16 -27.21
C PRO A 607 16.96 -16.33 -27.35
N PRO A 608 16.95 -15.23 -28.13
CA PRO A 608 18.16 -14.42 -28.35
C PRO A 608 18.45 -13.51 -27.16
N ALA A 609 19.65 -13.59 -26.61
CA ALA A 609 20.08 -12.72 -25.51
C ALA A 609 20.15 -11.24 -25.92
N ASN A 610 19.95 -10.34 -24.94
CA ASN A 610 20.17 -8.90 -25.09
C ASN A 610 21.57 -8.60 -25.64
N ALA A 611 21.67 -7.54 -26.45
CA ALA A 611 22.89 -7.15 -27.13
C ALA A 611 23.17 -5.65 -26.96
N SER A 612 24.45 -5.29 -26.96
CA SER A 612 24.91 -3.91 -26.96
C SER A 612 25.97 -3.72 -28.02
N PHE A 613 25.84 -2.68 -28.84
CA PHE A 613 26.76 -2.37 -29.93
C PHE A 613 27.23 -0.91 -29.87
N GLU A 614 28.48 -0.70 -30.27
CA GLU A 614 29.09 0.61 -30.52
C GLU A 614 28.51 1.19 -31.82
N ALA A 615 27.94 2.40 -31.79
CA ALA A 615 27.19 2.98 -32.91
C ALA A 615 27.98 3.02 -34.24
N CYS A 616 29.30 3.20 -34.17
CA CYS A 616 30.19 3.30 -35.32
C CYS A 616 30.48 1.94 -36.01
N ASN A 617 30.07 0.82 -35.40
CA ASN A 617 30.38 -0.55 -35.87
C ASN A 617 29.17 -1.50 -35.88
N VAL A 618 27.94 -0.98 -35.83
CA VAL A 618 26.71 -1.80 -35.81
C VAL A 618 26.67 -2.78 -37.00
N PRO A 619 26.74 -4.11 -36.77
CA PRO A 619 26.48 -5.07 -37.83
C PRO A 619 24.99 -5.01 -38.19
N PHE A 620 24.64 -5.32 -39.44
CA PHE A 620 23.23 -5.51 -39.80
C PHE A 620 22.65 -6.63 -38.91
N VAL A 621 21.71 -6.27 -38.03
CA VAL A 621 21.11 -7.20 -37.07
C VAL A 621 20.14 -8.10 -37.83
N GLU A 622 20.62 -9.28 -38.26
CA GLU A 622 19.79 -10.27 -38.96
C GLU A 622 18.57 -10.68 -38.11
N ASP A 623 17.47 -10.99 -38.78
CA ASP A 623 16.25 -11.48 -38.14
C ASP A 623 16.51 -12.85 -37.47
N VAL A 624 16.11 -12.99 -36.21
CA VAL A 624 16.30 -14.24 -35.46
C VAL A 624 15.07 -15.13 -35.64
N GLU A 625 15.25 -16.29 -36.29
CA GLU A 625 14.26 -17.37 -36.26
C GLU A 625 14.24 -18.01 -34.85
N ILE A 626 13.18 -17.74 -34.08
CA ILE A 626 12.96 -18.30 -32.75
C ILE A 626 11.96 -19.48 -32.81
N GLU A 627 12.23 -20.53 -32.03
CA GLU A 627 11.39 -21.72 -31.87
C GLU A 627 10.83 -21.79 -30.46
N ALA A 628 9.59 -22.29 -30.32
CA ALA A 628 8.93 -22.54 -29.05
C ALA A 628 8.27 -23.93 -29.04
N VAL A 629 8.12 -24.51 -27.86
CA VAL A 629 7.43 -25.79 -27.63
C VAL A 629 6.33 -25.60 -26.58
N VAL A 630 5.27 -26.40 -26.68
CA VAL A 630 4.23 -26.50 -25.63
C VAL A 630 4.82 -27.12 -24.35
N SER A 631 4.17 -26.90 -23.21
CA SER A 631 4.53 -27.60 -21.96
C SER A 631 4.33 -29.12 -22.08
N ASP A 632 5.23 -29.91 -21.50
CA ASP A 632 5.07 -31.38 -21.39
C ASP A 632 3.85 -31.78 -20.54
N PHE A 633 3.29 -30.85 -19.74
CA PHE A 633 2.22 -31.09 -18.78
C PHE A 633 0.82 -30.68 -19.30
N VAL A 634 0.76 -29.70 -20.20
CA VAL A 634 -0.51 -29.01 -20.52
C VAL A 634 -1.56 -29.89 -21.21
N ALA A 635 -1.14 -30.80 -22.10
CA ALA A 635 -2.08 -31.72 -22.75
C ALA A 635 -2.75 -32.68 -21.74
N ALA A 636 -2.05 -33.09 -20.68
CA ALA A 636 -2.64 -33.89 -19.62
C ALA A 636 -3.66 -33.08 -18.80
N TYR A 637 -3.29 -31.84 -18.43
CA TYR A 637 -4.15 -30.93 -17.68
C TYR A 637 -5.45 -30.58 -18.45
N GLU A 638 -5.33 -30.11 -19.70
CA GLU A 638 -6.48 -29.73 -20.54
C GLU A 638 -7.44 -30.91 -20.79
N SER A 639 -6.91 -32.14 -20.89
CA SER A 639 -7.72 -33.35 -21.09
C SER A 639 -8.59 -33.71 -19.88
N VAL A 640 -8.21 -33.29 -18.66
CA VAL A 640 -8.92 -33.57 -17.41
C VAL A 640 -9.85 -32.42 -17.03
N TYR A 641 -9.35 -31.19 -17.01
CA TYR A 641 -10.06 -30.06 -16.41
C TYR A 641 -10.88 -29.23 -17.42
N ASN A 642 -10.39 -29.05 -18.65
CA ASN A 642 -10.99 -28.14 -19.64
C ASN A 642 -11.63 -28.85 -20.85
N SER A 643 -11.52 -30.18 -20.95
CA SER A 643 -12.04 -30.99 -22.08
C SER A 643 -11.50 -30.56 -23.46
N ASN A 644 -10.31 -29.98 -23.51
CA ASN A 644 -9.78 -29.23 -24.65
C ASN A 644 -8.43 -29.77 -25.16
N ASP A 645 -8.39 -31.05 -25.55
CA ASP A 645 -7.19 -31.61 -26.18
C ASP A 645 -7.06 -31.20 -27.66
N CYS A 646 -6.49 -30.03 -27.87
CA CYS A 646 -6.10 -29.52 -29.18
C CYS A 646 -4.71 -30.03 -29.64
N TYR A 647 -3.93 -30.63 -28.73
CA TYR A 647 -2.51 -30.91 -28.91
C TYR A 647 -2.24 -32.12 -29.82
N GLU A 648 -3.19 -33.07 -29.93
CA GLU A 648 -3.12 -34.14 -30.95
C GLU A 648 -2.94 -33.59 -32.38
N ASN A 649 -3.44 -32.38 -32.66
CA ASN A 649 -3.51 -31.81 -34.01
C ASN A 649 -2.67 -30.53 -34.18
N ASN A 650 -2.34 -29.80 -33.11
CA ASN A 650 -1.52 -28.59 -33.18
C ASN A 650 -0.49 -28.51 -32.02
N PRO A 651 0.57 -29.35 -32.03
CA PRO A 651 1.54 -29.47 -30.94
C PRO A 651 2.63 -28.37 -30.91
N THR A 652 2.49 -27.32 -31.72
CA THR A 652 3.48 -26.24 -31.87
C THR A 652 2.83 -24.89 -31.57
N PRO A 653 3.38 -24.06 -30.66
CA PRO A 653 2.89 -22.70 -30.44
C PRO A 653 2.96 -21.85 -31.71
N THR A 654 1.98 -20.98 -31.89
CA THR A 654 2.03 -19.90 -32.88
C THR A 654 2.83 -18.75 -32.29
N ILE A 655 3.87 -18.31 -32.99
CA ILE A 655 4.75 -17.21 -32.56
C ILE A 655 4.39 -15.95 -33.34
N VAL A 656 4.16 -14.85 -32.63
CA VAL A 656 3.98 -13.51 -33.18
C VAL A 656 5.12 -12.63 -32.68
N SER A 657 5.76 -11.90 -33.60
CA SER A 657 6.91 -11.03 -33.32
C SER A 657 6.59 -9.56 -33.58
N SER A 658 7.02 -8.67 -32.69
CA SER A 658 7.03 -7.22 -32.87
C SER A 658 8.43 -6.64 -32.67
N GLU A 659 8.71 -5.51 -33.32
CA GLU A 659 9.90 -4.69 -33.10
C GLU A 659 9.48 -3.24 -32.94
N PHE A 660 10.05 -2.54 -31.96
CA PHE A 660 9.86 -1.13 -31.70
C PHE A 660 11.25 -0.48 -31.48
N ILE A 661 11.48 0.68 -32.08
CA ILE A 661 12.77 1.37 -32.02
C ILE A 661 12.58 2.75 -31.39
N VAL A 662 13.37 3.03 -30.35
CA VAL A 662 13.51 4.35 -29.74
C VAL A 662 14.84 4.92 -30.20
N GLU A 663 14.80 5.97 -31.02
CA GLU A 663 16.00 6.76 -31.38
C GLU A 663 16.62 7.36 -30.10
N GLY A 664 17.94 7.37 -30.00
CA GLY A 664 18.66 7.92 -28.86
C GLY A 664 18.73 9.45 -28.85
N SER A 665 19.53 9.99 -27.93
CA SER A 665 19.81 11.43 -27.86
C SER A 665 20.67 11.94 -29.01
N CYS A 666 21.44 11.06 -29.64
CA CYS A 666 22.58 11.38 -30.51
C CYS A 666 22.52 10.60 -31.83
N ASP A 667 23.15 11.12 -32.89
CA ASP A 667 23.01 10.59 -34.25
C ASP A 667 23.50 9.13 -34.34
N ASN A 668 22.63 8.23 -34.81
CA ASN A 668 22.80 6.77 -34.92
C ASN A 668 22.75 5.97 -33.60
N GLU A 669 22.49 6.61 -32.45
CA GLU A 669 22.07 5.88 -31.25
C GLU A 669 20.62 5.43 -31.36
N TYR A 670 20.31 4.23 -30.86
CA TYR A 670 18.93 3.76 -30.69
C TYR A 670 18.87 2.58 -29.73
N THR A 671 17.69 2.33 -29.15
CA THR A 671 17.37 1.04 -28.52
C THR A 671 16.23 0.38 -29.28
N SER A 672 16.49 -0.81 -29.82
CA SER A 672 15.46 -1.69 -30.39
C SER A 672 14.96 -2.66 -29.32
N PHE A 673 13.63 -2.73 -29.20
CA PHE A 673 12.88 -3.64 -28.35
C PHE A 673 12.20 -4.65 -29.26
N ARG A 674 12.65 -5.90 -29.22
CA ARG A 674 12.05 -7.02 -29.96
C ARG A 674 11.30 -7.91 -29.00
N SER A 675 10.06 -8.25 -29.32
CA SER A 675 9.19 -9.06 -28.47
C SER A 675 8.60 -10.20 -29.28
N TRP A 676 8.57 -11.40 -28.71
CA TRP A 676 7.97 -12.59 -29.29
C TRP A 676 6.98 -13.19 -28.30
N THR A 677 5.72 -13.27 -28.69
CA THR A 677 4.69 -14.02 -27.94
C THR A 677 4.46 -15.36 -28.62
N ALA A 678 4.70 -16.44 -27.88
CA ALA A 678 4.37 -17.80 -28.29
C ALA A 678 3.08 -18.25 -27.58
N THR A 679 2.04 -18.51 -28.36
CA THR A 679 0.71 -18.95 -27.86
C THR A 679 0.38 -20.34 -28.37
N ASP A 680 0.01 -21.25 -27.49
CA ASP A 680 -0.40 -22.61 -27.89
C ASP A 680 -1.85 -22.69 -28.39
N CYS A 681 -2.35 -23.92 -28.59
CA CYS A 681 -3.68 -24.15 -29.14
C CYS A 681 -4.82 -24.04 -28.11
N ALA A 682 -4.54 -24.08 -26.80
CA ALA A 682 -5.52 -23.82 -25.75
C ALA A 682 -5.59 -22.34 -25.37
N GLY A 683 -4.53 -21.58 -25.67
CA GLY A 683 -4.43 -20.14 -25.44
C GLY A 683 -3.38 -19.75 -24.39
N TYR A 684 -2.62 -20.71 -23.84
CA TYR A 684 -1.49 -20.41 -22.96
C TYR A 684 -0.41 -19.68 -23.76
N SER A 685 -0.04 -18.49 -23.29
CA SER A 685 0.92 -17.61 -23.96
C SER A 685 2.07 -17.23 -23.05
N VAL A 686 3.26 -17.16 -23.63
CA VAL A 686 4.46 -16.62 -23.01
C VAL A 686 5.07 -15.58 -23.94
N THR A 687 5.53 -14.46 -23.37
CA THR A 687 6.28 -13.43 -24.10
C THR A 687 7.76 -13.50 -23.69
N TYR A 688 8.64 -13.35 -24.66
CA TYR A 688 10.07 -13.16 -24.46
C TYR A 688 10.52 -11.89 -25.17
N GLU A 689 11.38 -11.10 -24.51
CA GLU A 689 11.86 -9.83 -25.04
C GLU A 689 13.38 -9.81 -25.18
N GLN A 690 13.86 -9.13 -26.21
CA GLN A 690 15.26 -8.82 -26.43
C GLN A 690 15.42 -7.29 -26.55
N ILE A 691 16.29 -6.74 -25.71
CA ILE A 691 16.75 -5.35 -25.81
C ILE A 691 18.07 -5.33 -26.59
N ILE A 692 18.13 -4.48 -27.61
CA ILE A 692 19.33 -4.21 -28.40
C ILE A 692 19.65 -2.72 -28.28
N THR A 693 20.68 -2.38 -27.50
CA THR A 693 21.13 -1.00 -27.32
C THR A 693 22.28 -0.69 -28.27
N VAL A 694 22.13 0.39 -29.04
CA VAL A 694 23.18 1.01 -29.84
C VAL A 694 23.47 2.38 -29.24
N SER A 695 24.69 2.56 -28.75
CA SER A 695 25.11 3.80 -28.08
C SER A 695 26.57 4.10 -28.39
N ASP A 696 26.99 5.34 -28.16
CA ASP A 696 28.40 5.73 -28.22
C ASP A 696 28.91 6.23 -26.86
N ASN A 697 29.86 5.50 -26.32
CA ASN A 697 30.46 5.74 -25.00
C ASN A 697 31.99 5.96 -25.10
N ILE A 698 32.52 6.25 -26.29
CA ILE A 698 33.97 6.35 -26.52
C ILE A 698 34.36 7.83 -26.65
N ALA A 699 34.99 8.37 -25.61
CA ALA A 699 35.47 9.75 -25.64
C ALA A 699 36.43 10.02 -26.81
N PRO A 700 36.29 11.17 -27.51
CA PRO A 700 37.09 11.50 -28.69
C PRO A 700 38.59 11.53 -28.35
N THR A 701 39.42 11.07 -29.27
CA THR A 701 40.88 11.07 -29.09
C THR A 701 41.43 12.49 -29.26
N LEU A 702 41.99 13.06 -28.18
CA LEU A 702 42.59 14.40 -28.14
C LEU A 702 44.12 14.34 -28.19
N ASP A 703 44.73 15.06 -29.13
CA ASP A 703 46.17 15.32 -29.21
C ASP A 703 46.45 16.79 -28.84
N VAL A 704 47.14 17.01 -27.72
CA VAL A 704 47.42 18.35 -27.19
C VAL A 704 48.82 18.86 -27.57
N PRO A 705 49.02 20.17 -27.78
CA PRO A 705 50.34 20.74 -28.01
C PRO A 705 51.25 20.52 -26.79
N ALA A 706 52.55 20.29 -27.05
CA ALA A 706 53.54 20.10 -25.99
C ALA A 706 53.82 21.37 -25.19
N ASP A 707 54.27 21.19 -23.93
CA ASP A 707 54.71 22.26 -23.04
C ASP A 707 55.84 23.11 -23.64
N MET A 708 55.89 24.39 -23.28
CA MET A 708 56.85 25.34 -23.85
C MET A 708 57.37 26.33 -22.80
N ASN A 709 58.67 26.64 -22.88
CA ASN A 709 59.28 27.73 -22.12
C ASN A 709 59.52 28.92 -23.05
N VAL A 710 59.13 30.12 -22.61
CA VAL A 710 59.34 31.37 -23.35
C VAL A 710 59.85 32.48 -22.44
N THR A 711 60.61 33.43 -22.99
CA THR A 711 60.98 34.65 -22.27
C THR A 711 59.80 35.62 -22.24
N CYS A 712 59.70 36.36 -21.16
CA CYS A 712 58.71 37.41 -20.90
C CYS A 712 58.65 38.51 -21.99
N ASP A 713 59.72 38.74 -22.74
CA ASP A 713 59.76 39.69 -23.87
C ASP A 713 59.37 39.07 -25.22
N ALA A 714 59.33 37.74 -25.33
CA ALA A 714 58.98 37.00 -26.54
C ALA A 714 57.58 36.38 -26.51
N VAL A 715 56.95 36.25 -25.33
CA VAL A 715 55.65 35.60 -25.11
C VAL A 715 54.52 36.14 -26.01
N ALA A 716 54.56 37.42 -26.40
CA ALA A 716 53.54 38.05 -27.24
C ALA A 716 53.62 37.68 -28.74
N ASP A 717 54.77 37.16 -29.21
CA ASP A 717 55.02 36.73 -30.59
C ASP A 717 55.15 35.18 -30.69
N ALA A 718 54.86 34.44 -29.61
CA ALA A 718 55.01 32.99 -29.53
C ALA A 718 53.77 32.23 -30.04
N GLU A 719 53.97 31.25 -30.93
CA GLU A 719 52.91 30.33 -31.38
C GLU A 719 52.88 29.08 -30.48
N PHE A 720 51.94 29.02 -29.54
CA PHE A 720 51.79 27.89 -28.60
C PHE A 720 51.18 26.62 -29.22
N GLY A 721 50.56 26.75 -30.41
CA GLY A 721 49.81 25.68 -31.08
C GLY A 721 48.39 25.50 -30.54
N ASP A 722 47.59 24.76 -31.32
CA ASP A 722 46.22 24.38 -31.01
C ASP A 722 46.11 22.85 -30.97
N ALA A 723 45.24 22.32 -30.10
CA ALA A 723 44.98 20.90 -30.03
C ALA A 723 44.17 20.39 -31.24
N THR A 724 44.22 19.08 -31.49
CA THR A 724 43.39 18.42 -32.51
C THR A 724 42.70 17.20 -31.92
N SER A 725 41.48 16.92 -32.37
CA SER A 725 40.70 15.77 -31.95
C SER A 725 40.33 14.90 -33.15
N TYR A 726 40.12 13.61 -32.89
CA TYR A 726 39.56 12.66 -33.84
C TYR A 726 38.59 11.74 -33.10
N ASP A 727 37.41 11.55 -33.69
CA ASP A 727 36.39 10.65 -33.19
C ASP A 727 36.09 9.50 -34.18
N ASN A 728 35.62 8.35 -33.69
CA ASN A 728 35.27 7.19 -34.53
C ASN A 728 33.81 7.16 -35.00
N CYS A 729 32.90 7.91 -34.36
CA CYS A 729 31.46 7.89 -34.60
C CYS A 729 30.92 9.15 -35.30
N GLY A 730 31.41 10.34 -34.94
CA GLY A 730 30.89 11.64 -35.42
C GLY A 730 31.97 12.70 -35.67
N GLU A 731 31.58 13.98 -35.50
CA GLU A 731 32.52 15.10 -35.41
C GLU A 731 32.86 15.36 -33.92
N SER A 732 33.86 16.20 -33.65
CA SER A 732 34.17 16.60 -32.26
C SER A 732 34.56 18.08 -32.17
N THR A 733 34.18 18.69 -31.06
CA THR A 733 34.41 20.11 -30.79
C THR A 733 35.46 20.28 -29.69
N ILE A 734 36.39 21.22 -29.87
CA ILE A 734 37.42 21.54 -28.88
C ILE A 734 37.09 22.87 -28.21
N SER A 735 37.09 22.86 -26.88
CA SER A 735 37.10 24.04 -26.03
C SER A 735 38.46 24.21 -25.36
N VAL A 736 38.82 25.44 -24.99
CA VAL A 736 40.04 25.75 -24.25
C VAL A 736 39.73 26.72 -23.11
N VAL A 737 40.30 26.44 -21.94
CA VAL A 737 40.26 27.29 -20.74
C VAL A 737 41.69 27.62 -20.35
N GLU A 738 41.99 28.91 -20.19
CA GLU A 738 43.34 29.40 -19.90
C GLU A 738 43.37 30.05 -18.50
N VAL A 739 44.31 29.61 -17.67
CA VAL A 739 44.55 30.15 -16.32
C VAL A 739 45.99 30.65 -16.25
N ILE A 740 46.19 31.86 -15.71
CA ILE A 740 47.52 32.41 -15.44
C ILE A 740 47.83 32.21 -13.95
N VAL A 741 49.01 31.68 -13.65
CA VAL A 741 49.53 31.48 -12.30
C VAL A 741 50.75 32.38 -12.12
N ASP A 742 50.66 33.37 -11.22
CA ASP A 742 51.75 34.29 -10.93
C ASP A 742 53.01 33.54 -10.45
N GLY A 743 54.18 33.88 -11.00
CA GLY A 743 55.45 33.27 -10.66
C GLY A 743 56.12 33.87 -9.43
N ALA A 744 57.37 33.48 -9.18
CA ALA A 744 58.13 33.90 -8.00
C ALA A 744 58.60 35.37 -8.02
N CYS A 745 58.58 36.02 -9.18
CA CYS A 745 59.07 37.38 -9.41
C CYS A 745 58.28 38.08 -10.52
N GLN A 746 58.32 39.41 -10.57
CA GLN A 746 57.68 40.19 -11.64
C GLN A 746 58.34 39.88 -12.99
N GLY A 747 57.54 39.42 -13.95
CA GLY A 747 58.01 38.97 -15.27
C GLY A 747 57.86 37.46 -15.48
N SER A 748 57.88 36.65 -14.40
CA SER A 748 57.66 35.20 -14.48
C SER A 748 56.24 34.81 -14.05
N TYR A 749 55.64 33.87 -14.79
CA TYR A 749 54.31 33.28 -14.57
C TYR A 749 54.15 32.01 -15.40
N GLU A 750 53.15 31.20 -15.12
CA GLU A 750 52.74 30.10 -16.00
C GLU A 750 51.38 30.37 -16.64
N ILE A 751 51.18 29.91 -17.87
CA ILE A 751 49.88 29.84 -18.54
C ILE A 751 49.52 28.36 -18.64
N HIS A 752 48.44 27.97 -17.97
CA HIS A 752 47.89 26.61 -17.98
C HIS A 752 46.70 26.61 -18.95
N ARG A 753 46.86 25.97 -20.11
CA ARG A 753 45.85 25.86 -21.17
C ARG A 753 45.24 24.47 -21.14
N THR A 754 44.05 24.34 -20.56
CA THR A 754 43.29 23.09 -20.53
C THR A 754 42.41 23.01 -21.77
N PHE A 755 42.68 22.03 -22.62
CA PHE A 755 41.83 21.68 -23.76
C PHE A 755 40.86 20.57 -23.34
N THR A 756 39.61 20.67 -23.79
CA THR A 756 38.61 19.59 -23.69
C THR A 756 37.98 19.37 -25.05
N ALA A 757 38.10 18.16 -25.59
CA ALA A 757 37.33 17.70 -26.73
C ALA A 757 36.03 17.04 -26.25
N THR A 758 34.93 17.35 -26.91
CA THR A 758 33.61 16.74 -26.70
C THR A 758 33.02 16.37 -28.05
N ASP A 759 32.54 15.14 -28.19
CA ASP A 759 31.83 14.66 -29.39
C ASP A 759 30.36 15.15 -29.42
N ASP A 760 29.60 14.77 -30.45
CA ASP A 760 28.16 15.04 -30.54
C ASP A 760 27.32 14.18 -29.55
N CYS A 761 27.94 13.19 -28.89
CA CYS A 761 27.36 12.28 -27.90
C CYS A 761 27.48 12.78 -26.45
N GLY A 762 28.34 13.77 -26.21
CA GLY A 762 28.67 14.31 -24.88
C GLY A 762 29.84 13.61 -24.18
N ASN A 763 30.44 12.56 -24.76
CA ASN A 763 31.67 11.99 -24.20
C ASN A 763 32.80 13.02 -24.38
N SER A 764 33.74 13.05 -23.44
CA SER A 764 34.81 14.04 -23.48
C SER A 764 36.15 13.54 -22.97
N SER A 765 37.21 14.11 -23.53
CA SER A 765 38.60 13.92 -23.12
C SER A 765 39.26 15.28 -22.93
N SER A 766 40.19 15.38 -21.99
CA SER A 766 40.87 16.64 -21.67
C SER A 766 42.37 16.47 -21.47
N GLY A 767 43.11 17.55 -21.71
CA GLY A 767 44.56 17.58 -21.61
C GLY A 767 45.07 19.00 -21.34
N LEU A 768 46.19 19.09 -20.64
CA LEU A 768 46.82 20.35 -20.23
C LEU A 768 48.08 20.60 -21.06
N GLN A 769 48.24 21.83 -21.53
CA GLN A 769 49.53 22.39 -21.94
C GLN A 769 49.97 23.42 -20.89
N THR A 770 51.19 23.32 -20.38
CA THR A 770 51.82 24.34 -19.53
C THR A 770 52.83 25.16 -20.36
N ILE A 771 52.67 26.48 -20.31
CA ILE A 771 53.62 27.44 -20.86
C ILE A 771 54.29 28.17 -19.70
N THR A 772 55.57 27.91 -19.46
CA THR A 772 56.34 28.54 -18.38
C THR A 772 57.03 29.80 -18.92
N VAL A 773 56.62 30.97 -18.42
CA VAL A 773 57.21 32.27 -18.75
C VAL A 773 58.23 32.64 -17.69
N VAL A 774 59.45 32.96 -18.12
CA VAL A 774 60.56 33.33 -17.24
C VAL A 774 61.24 34.61 -17.71
N ASP A 775 61.89 35.27 -16.77
CA ASP A 775 62.95 36.23 -17.04
C ASP A 775 64.31 35.56 -16.78
N ASP A 776 65.25 35.72 -17.72
CA ASP A 776 66.65 35.31 -17.60
C ASP A 776 67.63 36.35 -18.16
N VAL A 777 67.17 37.60 -18.38
CA VAL A 777 67.89 38.65 -19.11
C VAL A 777 68.21 39.86 -18.21
N ALA A 778 69.32 39.78 -17.49
CA ALA A 778 69.74 40.84 -16.55
C ALA A 778 69.80 42.27 -17.17
N PRO A 779 69.37 43.33 -16.44
CA PRO A 779 69.18 44.69 -16.96
C PRO A 779 70.37 45.32 -17.70
N GLU A 780 70.10 46.08 -18.78
CA GLU A 780 71.13 46.84 -19.51
C GLU A 780 71.56 48.09 -18.71
N LEU A 781 72.69 48.00 -18.01
CA LEU A 781 73.25 49.08 -17.18
C LEU A 781 74.15 50.06 -17.97
N VAL A 782 73.72 51.31 -18.06
CA VAL A 782 74.44 52.43 -18.69
C VAL A 782 75.12 53.32 -17.63
N LEU A 783 76.45 53.28 -17.59
CA LEU A 783 77.28 54.04 -16.66
C LEU A 783 77.51 55.50 -17.11
N PRO A 784 77.69 56.46 -16.18
CA PRO A 784 78.10 57.82 -16.51
C PRO A 784 79.59 57.90 -16.87
N ASP A 785 79.97 58.86 -17.74
CA ASP A 785 81.36 59.11 -18.14
C ASP A 785 82.28 59.53 -16.97
N ASP A 786 83.50 59.01 -16.96
CA ASP A 786 84.60 59.49 -16.11
C ASP A 786 84.95 60.96 -16.40
N TYR A 787 85.11 61.77 -15.35
CA TYR A 787 85.59 63.15 -15.50
C TYR A 787 86.52 63.60 -14.37
N THR A 788 87.18 64.74 -14.56
CA THR A 788 88.11 65.34 -13.58
C THR A 788 87.79 66.83 -13.41
N VAL A 789 87.82 67.32 -12.17
CA VAL A 789 87.61 68.72 -11.80
C VAL A 789 88.68 69.19 -10.79
N GLU A 790 88.85 70.50 -10.67
CA GLU A 790 89.72 71.09 -9.64
C GLU A 790 89.08 70.93 -8.25
N CYS A 791 89.91 70.79 -7.20
CA CYS A 791 89.44 70.51 -5.84
C CYS A 791 88.68 71.68 -5.16
N SER A 792 88.50 72.80 -5.87
CA SER A 792 87.66 73.95 -5.48
C SER A 792 86.23 73.87 -6.02
N ASP A 793 85.97 72.98 -6.97
CA ASP A 793 84.75 73.01 -7.78
C ASP A 793 83.67 72.10 -7.19
N ASN A 794 82.41 72.38 -7.51
CA ASN A 794 81.29 71.56 -7.03
C ASN A 794 81.19 70.27 -7.85
N ILE A 795 81.60 69.14 -7.27
CA ILE A 795 81.42 67.80 -7.84
C ILE A 795 79.93 67.52 -8.03
N VAL A 796 79.55 67.02 -9.21
CA VAL A 796 78.19 66.57 -9.54
C VAL A 796 78.28 65.10 -9.94
N LEU A 797 77.82 64.20 -9.08
CA LEU A 797 77.79 62.77 -9.36
C LEU A 797 76.51 62.44 -10.13
N ALA A 798 76.64 62.18 -11.43
CA ALA A 798 75.52 61.70 -12.24
C ALA A 798 75.12 60.27 -11.79
N PRO A 799 73.81 59.92 -11.83
CA PRO A 799 73.39 58.53 -11.64
C PRO A 799 73.81 57.69 -12.85
N ALA A 800 73.93 56.37 -12.66
CA ALA A 800 73.78 55.42 -13.76
C ALA A 800 72.29 55.29 -14.11
N ASN A 801 72.00 54.77 -15.30
CA ASN A 801 70.65 54.39 -15.70
C ASN A 801 70.68 52.92 -16.08
N ALA A 802 69.58 52.20 -15.89
CA ALA A 802 69.40 50.89 -16.49
C ALA A 802 68.07 50.86 -17.24
N SER A 803 67.89 49.84 -18.07
CA SER A 803 66.62 49.48 -18.67
C SER A 803 66.49 47.98 -18.71
N ASP A 804 65.27 47.52 -18.45
CA ASP A 804 64.90 46.12 -18.39
C ASP A 804 63.80 45.83 -19.42
N ASN A 805 63.69 44.59 -19.89
CA ASN A 805 62.72 44.15 -20.91
C ASN A 805 61.44 43.55 -20.31
N CYS A 806 61.43 43.16 -19.02
CA CYS A 806 60.40 42.30 -18.45
C CYS A 806 59.82 42.74 -17.10
N GLY A 807 60.57 43.45 -16.27
CA GLY A 807 60.17 43.78 -14.90
C GLY A 807 60.60 45.17 -14.42
N SER A 808 60.66 45.32 -13.09
CA SER A 808 61.26 46.48 -12.44
C SER A 808 62.69 46.16 -12.02
N PHE A 809 63.52 47.19 -11.87
CA PHE A 809 64.92 47.03 -11.49
C PHE A 809 65.32 48.01 -10.40
N THR A 810 66.31 47.59 -9.61
CA THR A 810 67.01 48.42 -8.63
C THR A 810 68.43 48.74 -9.13
N ILE A 811 69.00 49.87 -8.68
CA ILE A 811 70.41 50.20 -8.92
C ILE A 811 71.08 50.57 -7.61
N ASP A 812 71.93 49.67 -7.11
CA ASP A 812 72.80 49.93 -5.97
C ASP A 812 74.09 50.64 -6.40
N VAL A 813 74.57 51.56 -5.57
CA VAL A 813 75.84 52.28 -5.81
C VAL A 813 76.74 52.26 -4.57
N VAL A 814 77.98 51.78 -4.76
CA VAL A 814 79.02 51.73 -3.73
C VAL A 814 80.12 52.72 -4.10
N GLU A 815 80.34 53.73 -3.26
CA GLU A 815 81.30 54.81 -3.50
C GLU A 815 82.50 54.72 -2.54
N THR A 816 83.72 54.76 -3.08
CA THR A 816 84.98 54.70 -2.32
C THR A 816 85.88 55.88 -2.66
N THR A 817 86.21 56.72 -1.67
CA THR A 817 87.13 57.84 -1.84
C THR A 817 88.57 57.43 -1.53
N ILE A 818 89.42 57.35 -2.56
CA ILE A 818 90.82 56.95 -2.49
C ILE A 818 91.71 58.22 -2.39
N PRO A 819 92.48 58.41 -1.30
CA PRO A 819 93.36 59.56 -1.16
C PRO A 819 94.50 59.59 -2.20
N GLY A 820 94.71 60.74 -2.83
CA GLY A 820 95.76 60.94 -3.82
C GLY A 820 97.13 61.30 -3.25
N ASN A 821 98.14 61.36 -4.12
CA ASN A 821 99.55 61.58 -3.76
C ASN A 821 99.89 62.98 -3.18
N ASN A 822 98.92 63.90 -3.09
CA ASN A 822 99.08 65.25 -2.55
C ASN A 822 97.80 65.67 -1.79
N ALA A 823 97.94 66.59 -0.82
CA ALA A 823 96.80 67.13 -0.10
C ALA A 823 95.86 67.90 -1.04
N GLY A 824 94.59 67.46 -1.11
CA GLY A 824 93.57 68.00 -2.01
C GLY A 824 93.25 67.09 -3.21
N ASN A 825 94.13 66.14 -3.55
CA ASN A 825 93.88 65.14 -4.59
C ASN A 825 93.21 63.90 -4.00
N TYR A 826 92.17 63.39 -4.67
CA TYR A 826 91.52 62.11 -4.38
C TYR A 826 90.83 61.59 -5.66
N LEU A 827 90.52 60.30 -5.68
CA LEU A 827 89.64 59.66 -6.66
C LEU A 827 88.36 59.24 -5.93
N ILE A 828 87.20 59.42 -6.56
CA ILE A 828 85.95 58.77 -6.14
C ILE A 828 85.73 57.61 -7.11
N GLU A 829 85.92 56.40 -6.63
CA GLU A 829 85.59 55.17 -7.37
C GLU A 829 84.15 54.79 -7.07
N ARG A 830 83.35 54.45 -8.09
CA ARG A 830 81.92 54.17 -7.97
C ARG A 830 81.59 52.87 -8.68
N THR A 831 81.14 51.87 -7.93
CA THR A 831 80.62 50.61 -8.48
C THR A 831 79.10 50.69 -8.50
N PHE A 832 78.49 50.39 -9.64
CA PHE A 832 77.05 50.28 -9.79
C PHE A 832 76.69 48.81 -10.04
N THR A 833 75.58 48.36 -9.46
CA THR A 833 74.98 47.04 -9.73
C THR A 833 73.52 47.27 -10.05
N ALA A 834 73.05 46.77 -11.19
CA ALA A 834 71.62 46.66 -11.48
C ALA A 834 71.17 45.24 -11.10
N ILE A 835 69.98 45.14 -10.51
CA ILE A 835 69.37 43.88 -10.06
C ILE A 835 67.86 44.02 -10.34
N ASP A 836 67.31 43.11 -11.14
CA ASP A 836 65.88 42.98 -11.43
C ASP A 836 65.10 42.35 -10.25
N ASP A 837 63.80 42.12 -10.42
CA ASP A 837 62.95 41.48 -9.41
C ASP A 837 63.14 39.94 -9.32
N CYS A 838 63.93 39.32 -10.21
CA CYS A 838 64.16 37.87 -10.28
C CYS A 838 65.54 37.40 -9.74
N GLY A 839 66.62 38.21 -9.82
CA GLY A 839 67.79 38.14 -8.90
C GLY A 839 69.21 38.10 -9.48
#